data_AF-A0A9R1IV99-F1
#
_entry.id   AF-A0A9R1IV99-F1
#
_cell.length_a   1.000
_cell.length_b   1.000
_cell.length_c   1.000
_cell.angle_alpha   90.00
_cell.angle_beta   90.00
_cell.angle_gamma   90.00
#
_symmetry.space_group_name_H-M   'P 1'
#
loop_
_entity.id
_entity.type
_entity.pdbx_description
1 polymer ?
#
loop_
_entity_poly.entity_id
_entity_poly.type
_entity_poly.pdbx_seq_one_letter_code
_entity_poly.pdbx_strand_id
1 'polypeptide(L)'
;MAKGTTEMEVGSDGVAVIYVANPPVNALSIDVWYSLKRHYEEALQREDVKAIVLTGSGRSFSAGLDVSVFADIHKPEQLKDHCILIEAMTDIFEDAGKPSVAAIDGPALGGGLEISMVCQARISTSNAQLGLTELQFGVIPGFGGTQRLPRLVGLTKALEMMMLSKPIKAEEAHELGLVDAVVSPNDLLNDARRWALDICESKRPWVRALYKTDKLESPEVAREILNSARVQSRKQAANLQHPLVCIDAVEEGIVSGPRAGLRKEAMAFQELFFSGTCKSLIHVFFSQRATSKVPGVTDLGLMPRKVSKVAIVGGGPMGSGIATTLILSHYPVILKEINEKFLNAGIGRIKENLQSRVRKGKMTKDNYDKTLSLLTGVLDYEKFKSVDLAIETVVENVKLKQQIFAELEQHCPSHCILATNTSTIDLDLIGEKTNSQDRIVGTHFFAPAHIMPLLEIVRTPRASLQAVVTMLDVGKKIKKTPIVVGNCTGFAVNRMFFPYTQAALLLVDHGMDVDKIDQACIEFGMPIGPFRMTDLVGFDVALATGMQYLENFPERVYKSMLIPLMTEDKRTGEASQKGFYKYEGKRKASPDPEITSYVEESRRISGATPDPELLKIDNSAIAEMVFFPVINEACRVLGEGIAFKASDLDIASIFGMGFPPYRGGIMHWADSIGARRICTMLSEWEMEYGQFFKPCSHLLERAAEGLPLSASATKTMNNQAKGKL
;
A
#
# COMPACT_ATOMS: atom_id res chain seq x y z
N MET A 1 -8.02 10.86 -24.94
CA MET A 1 -7.72 9.43 -25.06
C MET A 1 -8.85 8.80 -25.85
N ALA A 2 -8.58 7.79 -26.69
CA ALA A 2 -9.66 7.02 -27.31
C ALA A 2 -10.54 6.44 -26.20
N LYS A 3 -11.86 6.53 -26.36
CA LYS A 3 -12.79 5.92 -25.40
C LYS A 3 -12.64 4.40 -25.49
N GLY A 4 -12.63 3.72 -24.34
CA GLY A 4 -12.69 2.27 -24.31
C GLY A 4 -13.96 1.78 -25.02
N THR A 5 -13.85 0.70 -25.79
CA THR A 5 -14.93 0.14 -26.60
C THR A 5 -14.90 -1.38 -26.56
N THR A 6 -15.88 -2.00 -27.19
CA THR A 6 -15.78 -3.40 -27.63
C THR A 6 -15.71 -3.46 -29.15
N GLU A 7 -15.13 -4.53 -29.69
CA GLU A 7 -15.11 -4.86 -31.13
C GLU A 7 -15.75 -6.24 -31.31
N MET A 8 -16.45 -6.48 -32.42
CA MET A 8 -17.11 -7.75 -32.69
C MET A 8 -16.74 -8.29 -34.07
N GLU A 9 -16.35 -9.56 -34.13
CA GLU A 9 -16.06 -10.29 -35.37
C GLU A 9 -16.90 -11.55 -35.45
N VAL A 10 -17.61 -11.78 -36.56
CA VAL A 10 -18.38 -13.01 -36.78
C VAL A 10 -17.58 -13.91 -37.71
N GLY A 11 -17.22 -15.11 -37.23
CA GLY A 11 -16.51 -16.09 -38.07
C GLY A 11 -17.46 -16.92 -38.91
N SER A 12 -16.89 -17.62 -39.89
CA SER A 12 -17.63 -18.48 -40.83
C SER A 12 -18.30 -19.69 -40.17
N ASP A 13 -17.92 -20.03 -38.95
CA ASP A 13 -18.52 -21.07 -38.10
C ASP A 13 -19.82 -20.58 -37.40
N GLY A 14 -20.15 -19.30 -37.53
CA GLY A 14 -21.29 -18.66 -36.86
C GLY A 14 -21.01 -18.24 -35.41
N VAL A 15 -19.75 -18.18 -34.98
CA VAL A 15 -19.40 -17.68 -33.65
C VAL A 15 -18.98 -16.21 -33.72
N ALA A 16 -19.68 -15.36 -32.96
CA ALA A 16 -19.32 -13.96 -32.76
C ALA A 16 -18.28 -13.84 -31.64
N VAL A 17 -17.12 -13.26 -31.93
CA VAL A 17 -16.09 -12.97 -30.92
C VAL A 17 -16.16 -11.48 -30.59
N ILE A 18 -16.43 -11.18 -29.32
CA ILE A 18 -16.47 -9.83 -28.78
C ILE A 18 -15.18 -9.58 -27.99
N TYR A 19 -14.41 -8.59 -28.43
CA TYR A 19 -13.17 -8.16 -27.78
C TYR A 19 -13.41 -6.92 -26.93
N VAL A 20 -13.04 -6.96 -25.66
CA VAL A 20 -12.96 -5.76 -24.81
C VAL A 20 -11.66 -5.02 -25.12
N ALA A 21 -11.77 -3.78 -25.60
CA ALA A 21 -10.65 -2.97 -26.04
C ALA A 21 -10.58 -1.65 -25.24
N ASN A 22 -9.78 -1.68 -24.17
CA ASN A 22 -9.43 -0.49 -23.40
C ASN A 22 -7.99 -0.62 -22.86
N PRO A 23 -6.96 -0.53 -23.74
CA PRO A 23 -5.58 -0.77 -23.35
C PRO A 23 -5.11 0.23 -22.28
N PRO A 24 -4.15 -0.17 -21.41
CA PRO A 24 -3.34 -1.38 -21.51
C PRO A 24 -3.91 -2.62 -20.80
N VAL A 25 -4.96 -2.48 -19.99
CA VAL A 25 -5.46 -3.56 -19.10
C VAL A 25 -6.93 -3.94 -19.32
N ASN A 26 -7.56 -3.38 -20.36
CA ASN A 26 -8.98 -3.58 -20.68
C ASN A 26 -9.90 -3.28 -19.49
N ALA A 27 -9.67 -2.12 -18.85
CA ALA A 27 -10.51 -1.66 -17.76
C ALA A 27 -11.94 -1.43 -18.26
N LEU A 28 -12.93 -1.80 -17.45
CA LEU A 28 -14.34 -1.68 -17.77
C LEU A 28 -14.81 -0.27 -17.45
N SER A 29 -14.55 0.67 -18.36
CA SER A 29 -15.13 2.01 -18.28
C SER A 29 -16.64 1.96 -18.59
N ILE A 30 -17.35 3.05 -18.27
CA ILE A 30 -18.77 3.18 -18.61
C ILE A 30 -19.01 3.02 -20.12
N ASP A 31 -18.14 3.60 -20.97
CA ASP A 31 -18.24 3.46 -22.43
C ASP A 31 -18.08 1.99 -22.88
N VAL A 32 -17.17 1.22 -22.25
CA VAL A 32 -16.99 -0.22 -22.53
C VAL A 32 -18.25 -1.00 -22.19
N TRP A 33 -18.87 -0.73 -21.04
CA TRP A 33 -20.11 -1.39 -20.63
C TRP A 33 -21.25 -1.15 -21.63
N TYR A 34 -21.45 0.09 -22.06
CA TYR A 34 -22.45 0.43 -23.09
C TYR A 34 -22.16 -0.25 -24.42
N SER A 35 -20.89 -0.29 -24.84
CA SER A 35 -20.48 -0.97 -26.07
C SER A 35 -20.68 -2.48 -25.98
N LEU A 36 -20.35 -3.09 -24.84
CA LEU A 36 -20.52 -4.52 -24.58
C LEU A 36 -21.99 -4.91 -24.66
N LYS A 37 -22.88 -4.16 -24.00
CA LYS A 37 -24.33 -4.37 -24.07
C LYS A 37 -24.81 -4.34 -25.53
N ARG A 38 -24.42 -3.32 -26.29
CA ARG A 38 -24.83 -3.16 -27.70
C ARG A 38 -24.38 -4.33 -28.58
N HIS A 39 -23.13 -4.76 -28.50
CA HIS A 39 -22.64 -5.86 -29.33
C HIS A 39 -23.24 -7.21 -28.94
N TYR A 40 -23.55 -7.44 -27.66
CA TYR A 40 -24.32 -8.61 -27.25
C TYR A 40 -25.75 -8.57 -27.82
N GLU A 41 -26.46 -7.46 -27.69
CA GLU A 41 -27.81 -7.29 -28.26
C GLU A 41 -27.79 -7.51 -29.79
N GLU A 42 -26.80 -6.96 -30.49
CA GLU A 42 -26.60 -7.19 -31.93
C GLU A 42 -26.37 -8.67 -32.24
N ALA A 43 -25.43 -9.32 -31.54
CA ALA A 43 -25.12 -10.73 -31.73
C ALA A 43 -26.34 -11.64 -31.49
N LEU A 44 -27.21 -11.28 -30.53
CA LEU A 44 -28.44 -12.01 -30.26
C LEU A 44 -29.47 -11.87 -31.37
N GLN A 45 -29.57 -10.71 -32.02
CA GLN A 45 -30.52 -10.45 -33.10
C GLN A 45 -30.10 -11.03 -34.46
N ARG A 46 -28.80 -11.22 -34.69
CA ARG A 46 -28.24 -11.70 -35.96
C ARG A 46 -28.48 -13.18 -36.22
N GLU A 47 -29.11 -13.56 -37.33
CA GLU A 47 -29.38 -14.97 -37.66
C GLU A 47 -28.11 -15.78 -38.01
N ASP A 48 -27.07 -15.13 -38.52
CA ASP A 48 -25.78 -15.77 -38.85
C ASP A 48 -24.93 -16.11 -37.62
N VAL A 49 -25.30 -15.59 -36.45
CA VAL A 49 -24.62 -15.86 -35.17
C VAL A 49 -25.35 -16.95 -34.41
N LYS A 50 -24.63 -18.03 -34.06
CA LYS A 50 -25.11 -19.17 -33.26
C LYS A 50 -24.68 -19.09 -31.80
N ALA A 51 -23.48 -18.58 -31.55
CA ALA A 51 -22.89 -18.50 -30.21
C ALA A 51 -21.91 -17.32 -30.11
N ILE A 52 -21.53 -16.96 -28.89
CA ILE A 52 -20.68 -15.81 -28.57
C ILE A 52 -19.42 -16.27 -27.83
N VAL A 53 -18.28 -15.66 -28.13
CA VAL A 53 -17.06 -15.73 -27.32
C VAL A 53 -16.73 -14.32 -26.85
N LEU A 54 -16.54 -14.14 -25.55
CA LEU A 54 -16.08 -12.89 -24.97
C LEU A 54 -14.60 -13.00 -24.58
N THR A 55 -13.79 -12.02 -24.98
CA THR A 55 -12.37 -11.98 -24.63
C THR A 55 -11.86 -10.55 -24.50
N GLY A 56 -10.65 -10.37 -24.00
CA GLY A 56 -9.97 -9.07 -23.96
C GLY A 56 -9.01 -8.92 -25.13
N SER A 57 -8.86 -7.70 -25.64
CA SER A 57 -7.83 -7.39 -26.66
C SER A 57 -6.43 -7.57 -26.07
N GLY A 58 -5.52 -8.19 -26.83
CA GLY A 58 -4.15 -8.45 -26.38
C GLY A 58 -4.03 -9.59 -25.36
N ARG A 59 -3.25 -9.39 -24.28
CA ARG A 59 -2.89 -10.42 -23.28
C ARG A 59 -3.60 -10.24 -21.93
N SER A 60 -4.67 -9.47 -21.90
CA SER A 60 -5.38 -9.09 -20.67
C SER A 60 -6.87 -9.22 -20.91
N PHE A 61 -7.56 -10.09 -20.19
CA PHE A 61 -9.02 -10.20 -20.29
C PHE A 61 -9.67 -8.90 -19.82
N SER A 62 -9.55 -8.58 -18.53
CA SER A 62 -9.92 -7.29 -17.96
C SER A 62 -9.41 -7.15 -16.52
N ALA A 63 -8.82 -6.01 -16.20
CA ALA A 63 -8.44 -5.66 -14.82
C ALA A 63 -9.61 -5.17 -13.94
N GLY A 64 -10.85 -5.21 -14.44
CA GLY A 64 -12.04 -4.83 -13.69
C GLY A 64 -12.52 -3.41 -13.97
N LEU A 65 -13.39 -2.90 -13.09
CA LEU A 65 -13.98 -1.56 -13.20
C LEU A 65 -12.88 -0.49 -13.32
N ASP A 66 -13.05 0.45 -14.25
CA ASP A 66 -12.12 1.57 -14.35
C ASP A 66 -12.19 2.43 -13.09
N VAL A 67 -11.10 2.45 -12.33
CA VAL A 67 -11.01 3.16 -11.05
C VAL A 67 -11.16 4.67 -11.25
N SER A 68 -10.99 5.20 -12.47
CA SER A 68 -11.27 6.61 -12.76
C SER A 68 -12.75 6.98 -12.62
N VAL A 69 -13.68 6.01 -12.70
CA VAL A 69 -15.11 6.25 -12.44
C VAL A 69 -15.32 6.75 -11.00
N PHE A 70 -14.44 6.35 -10.07
CA PHE A 70 -14.45 6.85 -8.69
C PHE A 70 -13.82 8.25 -8.54
N ALA A 71 -13.16 8.80 -9.56
CA ALA A 71 -12.71 10.19 -9.50
C ALA A 71 -13.88 11.17 -9.66
N ASP A 72 -14.99 10.73 -10.28
CA ASP A 72 -16.19 11.52 -10.57
C ASP A 72 -17.34 11.27 -9.58
N ILE A 73 -17.04 10.82 -8.34
CA ILE A 73 -18.02 10.51 -7.26
C ILE A 73 -19.05 11.64 -7.00
N HIS A 74 -18.84 12.86 -7.50
CA HIS A 74 -19.76 13.98 -7.34
C HIS A 74 -20.97 13.99 -8.29
N LYS A 75 -21.15 12.98 -9.17
CA LYS A 75 -22.28 12.92 -10.12
C LYS A 75 -23.22 11.74 -9.85
N PRO A 76 -24.32 11.95 -9.08
CA PRO A 76 -25.29 10.90 -8.75
C PRO A 76 -25.98 10.26 -9.97
N GLU A 77 -26.04 10.98 -11.10
CA GLU A 77 -26.71 10.54 -12.32
C GLU A 77 -26.08 9.28 -12.94
N GLN A 78 -24.78 9.08 -12.77
CA GLN A 78 -24.04 7.92 -13.29
C GLN A 78 -24.43 6.58 -12.61
N LEU A 79 -25.15 6.61 -11.49
CA LEU A 79 -25.57 5.41 -10.76
C LEU A 79 -26.94 4.87 -11.17
N LYS A 80 -27.81 5.69 -11.80
CA LYS A 80 -29.04 5.15 -12.40
C LYS A 80 -28.70 4.05 -13.41
N ASP A 81 -27.54 4.19 -14.05
CA ASP A 81 -27.01 3.22 -15.00
C ASP A 81 -26.48 1.95 -14.32
N HIS A 82 -26.04 1.99 -13.05
CA HIS A 82 -25.44 0.84 -12.37
C HIS A 82 -26.44 -0.29 -12.07
N CYS A 83 -27.61 0.02 -11.50
CA CYS A 83 -28.66 -0.98 -11.30
C CYS A 83 -29.13 -1.59 -12.63
N ILE A 84 -29.22 -0.75 -13.67
CA ILE A 84 -29.57 -1.16 -15.04
C ILE A 84 -28.50 -2.12 -15.61
N LEU A 85 -27.21 -1.90 -15.30
CA LEU A 85 -26.12 -2.78 -15.74
C LEU A 85 -26.13 -4.15 -15.03
N ILE A 86 -26.52 -4.22 -13.76
CA ILE A 86 -26.65 -5.49 -13.03
C ILE A 86 -27.78 -6.35 -13.59
N GLU A 87 -28.93 -5.72 -13.83
CA GLU A 87 -30.08 -6.38 -14.47
C GLU A 87 -29.71 -6.82 -15.89
N ALA A 88 -29.07 -5.94 -16.67
CA ALA A 88 -28.58 -6.26 -18.00
C ALA A 88 -27.64 -7.47 -18.03
N MET A 89 -26.72 -7.62 -17.06
CA MET A 89 -25.84 -8.80 -17.06
C MET A 89 -26.58 -10.12 -16.89
N THR A 90 -27.63 -10.12 -16.09
CA THR A 90 -28.39 -11.35 -15.86
C THR A 90 -29.33 -11.61 -17.03
N ASP A 91 -30.05 -10.58 -17.48
CA ASP A 91 -31.13 -10.73 -18.46
C ASP A 91 -30.62 -10.75 -19.91
N ILE A 92 -29.49 -10.10 -20.21
CA ILE A 92 -28.93 -10.01 -21.58
C ILE A 92 -27.79 -11.01 -21.80
N PHE A 93 -26.95 -11.27 -20.79
CA PHE A 93 -25.78 -12.15 -20.96
C PHE A 93 -26.02 -13.58 -20.44
N GLU A 94 -26.49 -13.73 -19.19
CA GLU A 94 -26.62 -15.06 -18.59
C GLU A 94 -27.88 -15.82 -19.05
N ASP A 95 -29.02 -15.13 -19.16
CA ASP A 95 -30.29 -15.65 -19.68
C ASP A 95 -30.43 -15.43 -21.21
N ALA A 96 -29.31 -15.15 -21.90
CA ALA A 96 -29.26 -14.91 -23.34
C ALA A 96 -29.85 -16.06 -24.18
N GLY A 97 -30.43 -15.73 -25.34
CA GLY A 97 -30.92 -16.75 -26.29
C GLY A 97 -29.83 -17.52 -27.03
N LYS A 98 -28.56 -17.14 -26.88
CA LYS A 98 -27.39 -17.79 -27.51
C LYS A 98 -26.27 -17.96 -26.47
N PRO A 99 -25.53 -19.09 -26.47
CA PRO A 99 -24.55 -19.33 -25.43
C PRO A 99 -23.32 -18.47 -25.64
N SER A 100 -22.71 -18.08 -24.53
CA SER A 100 -21.50 -17.28 -24.47
C SER A 100 -20.38 -18.02 -23.71
N VAL A 101 -19.14 -17.90 -24.18
CA VAL A 101 -17.95 -18.47 -23.54
C VAL A 101 -16.92 -17.38 -23.31
N ALA A 102 -16.41 -17.27 -22.08
CA ALA A 102 -15.31 -16.37 -21.75
C ALA A 102 -13.97 -17.03 -22.09
N ALA A 103 -13.17 -16.38 -22.94
CA ALA A 103 -11.81 -16.77 -23.29
C ALA A 103 -10.81 -15.85 -22.55
N ILE A 104 -10.15 -16.38 -21.51
CA ILE A 104 -9.42 -15.60 -20.51
C ILE A 104 -7.90 -15.78 -20.67
N ASP A 105 -7.19 -14.72 -21.08
CA ASP A 105 -5.73 -14.60 -20.95
C ASP A 105 -5.38 -13.47 -19.98
N GLY A 106 -4.39 -13.68 -19.11
CA GLY A 106 -3.96 -12.68 -18.13
C GLY A 106 -5.04 -12.33 -17.08
N PRO A 107 -5.08 -11.08 -16.57
CA PRO A 107 -5.97 -10.72 -15.47
C PRO A 107 -7.45 -10.74 -15.87
N ALA A 108 -8.27 -11.41 -15.05
CA ALA A 108 -9.72 -11.29 -14.98
C ALA A 108 -10.05 -10.90 -13.53
N LEU A 109 -10.01 -9.61 -13.25
CA LEU A 109 -10.11 -9.07 -11.88
C LEU A 109 -11.38 -8.25 -11.71
N GLY A 110 -11.95 -8.30 -10.51
CA GLY A 110 -13.16 -7.59 -10.14
C GLY A 110 -14.30 -7.78 -11.14
N GLY A 111 -14.87 -6.68 -11.63
CA GLY A 111 -15.86 -6.68 -12.72
C GLY A 111 -15.47 -7.53 -13.95
N GLY A 112 -14.18 -7.70 -14.26
CA GLY A 112 -13.72 -8.60 -15.31
C GLY A 112 -14.03 -10.06 -14.99
N LEU A 113 -13.78 -10.50 -13.76
CA LEU A 113 -14.20 -11.84 -13.32
C LEU A 113 -15.73 -11.96 -13.32
N GLU A 114 -16.45 -10.92 -12.86
CA GLU A 114 -17.91 -10.92 -12.82
C GLU A 114 -18.54 -11.10 -14.20
N ILE A 115 -18.04 -10.41 -15.24
CA ILE A 115 -18.49 -10.63 -16.61
C ILE A 115 -18.11 -12.03 -17.12
N SER A 116 -16.96 -12.58 -16.73
CA SER A 116 -16.63 -13.96 -17.14
C SER A 116 -17.59 -15.00 -16.51
N MET A 117 -18.12 -14.73 -15.32
CA MET A 117 -19.02 -15.63 -14.60
C MET A 117 -20.45 -15.62 -15.13
N VAL A 118 -20.86 -14.60 -15.91
CA VAL A 118 -22.16 -14.63 -16.61
C VAL A 118 -22.14 -15.51 -17.85
N CYS A 119 -20.96 -15.80 -18.40
CA CYS A 119 -20.80 -16.70 -19.54
C CYS A 119 -21.09 -18.16 -19.14
N GLN A 120 -21.64 -18.95 -20.07
CA GLN A 120 -21.97 -20.36 -19.83
C GLN A 120 -20.73 -21.24 -19.57
N ALA A 121 -19.57 -20.87 -20.13
CA ALA A 121 -18.29 -21.50 -19.82
C ALA A 121 -17.13 -20.49 -19.80
N ARG A 122 -16.02 -20.85 -19.15
CA ARG A 122 -14.78 -20.08 -19.04
C ARG A 122 -13.59 -20.95 -19.42
N ILE A 123 -12.89 -20.59 -20.49
CA ILE A 123 -11.66 -21.23 -20.95
C ILE A 123 -10.52 -20.26 -20.67
N SER A 124 -9.44 -20.72 -20.03
CA SER A 124 -8.33 -19.84 -19.64
C SER A 124 -6.97 -20.32 -20.09
N THR A 125 -6.00 -19.42 -20.11
CA THR A 125 -4.57 -19.78 -20.20
C THR A 125 -3.97 -19.95 -18.80
N SER A 126 -2.82 -20.61 -18.69
CA SER A 126 -2.06 -20.72 -17.44
C SER A 126 -1.58 -19.37 -16.88
N ASN A 127 -1.63 -18.30 -17.66
CA ASN A 127 -1.27 -16.95 -17.22
C ASN A 127 -2.41 -16.24 -16.47
N ALA A 128 -3.61 -16.83 -16.45
CA ALA A 128 -4.78 -16.17 -15.91
C ALA A 128 -4.69 -15.91 -14.41
N GLN A 129 -5.16 -14.74 -13.99
CA GLN A 129 -5.33 -14.36 -12.58
C GLN A 129 -6.79 -13.99 -12.37
N LEU A 130 -7.51 -14.76 -11.54
CA LEU A 130 -8.94 -14.62 -11.36
C LEU A 130 -9.24 -14.22 -9.91
N GLY A 131 -9.86 -13.06 -9.69
CA GLY A 131 -10.26 -12.67 -8.33
C GLY A 131 -11.19 -11.45 -8.28
N LEU A 132 -11.96 -11.35 -7.19
CA LEU A 132 -12.74 -10.16 -6.85
C LEU A 132 -11.92 -9.30 -5.89
N THR A 133 -11.58 -8.08 -6.31
CA THR A 133 -10.61 -7.21 -5.62
C THR A 133 -11.24 -5.92 -5.07
N GLU A 134 -12.56 -5.81 -5.12
CA GLU A 134 -13.35 -4.61 -4.83
C GLU A 134 -13.15 -4.09 -3.39
N LEU A 135 -12.99 -4.99 -2.41
CA LEU A 135 -12.82 -4.56 -1.01
C LEU A 135 -11.55 -3.72 -0.79
N GLN A 136 -10.54 -3.82 -1.67
CA GLN A 136 -9.36 -2.94 -1.62
C GLN A 136 -9.72 -1.47 -1.84
N PHE A 137 -10.86 -1.19 -2.47
CA PHE A 137 -11.37 0.14 -2.80
C PHE A 137 -12.50 0.59 -1.87
N GLY A 138 -12.82 -0.19 -0.82
CA GLY A 138 -13.88 0.16 0.11
C GLY A 138 -15.30 -0.10 -0.41
N VAL A 139 -15.44 -0.84 -1.50
CA VAL A 139 -16.70 -1.28 -2.09
C VAL A 139 -16.75 -2.81 -2.16
N ILE A 140 -17.91 -3.39 -2.44
CA ILE A 140 -18.09 -4.83 -2.64
C ILE A 140 -18.12 -5.17 -4.13
N PRO A 141 -18.06 -6.45 -4.54
CA PRO A 141 -18.41 -6.83 -5.92
C PRO A 141 -19.81 -6.28 -6.25
N GLY A 142 -19.93 -5.64 -7.41
CA GLY A 142 -21.13 -4.88 -7.79
C GLY A 142 -21.78 -5.39 -9.07
N PHE A 143 -21.31 -6.51 -9.61
CA PHE A 143 -21.74 -7.07 -10.88
C PHE A 143 -22.14 -8.55 -10.74
N GLY A 144 -22.68 -8.92 -9.59
CA GLY A 144 -23.16 -10.24 -9.21
C GLY A 144 -22.09 -11.19 -8.71
N GLY A 145 -20.88 -10.71 -8.44
CA GLY A 145 -19.77 -11.48 -7.90
C GLY A 145 -20.08 -12.09 -6.54
N THR A 146 -20.81 -11.39 -5.66
CA THR A 146 -21.24 -11.93 -4.36
C THR A 146 -22.22 -13.09 -4.51
N GLN A 147 -22.82 -13.25 -5.69
CA GLN A 147 -23.84 -14.26 -5.96
C GLN A 147 -23.28 -15.43 -6.78
N ARG A 148 -22.53 -15.15 -7.85
CA ARG A 148 -22.03 -16.17 -8.77
C ARG A 148 -20.80 -16.89 -8.23
N LEU A 149 -19.89 -16.18 -7.56
CA LEU A 149 -18.65 -16.81 -7.07
C LEU A 149 -18.92 -17.91 -6.04
N PRO A 150 -19.74 -17.72 -4.98
CA PRO A 150 -20.07 -18.81 -4.03
C PRO A 150 -20.67 -20.04 -4.70
N ARG A 151 -21.45 -19.84 -5.77
CA ARG A 151 -22.11 -20.92 -6.51
C ARG A 151 -21.16 -21.67 -7.46
N LEU A 152 -20.05 -21.05 -7.84
CA LEU A 152 -19.03 -21.64 -8.71
C LEU A 152 -17.91 -22.33 -7.94
N VAL A 153 -17.47 -21.79 -6.80
CA VAL A 153 -16.31 -22.30 -6.05
C VAL A 153 -16.62 -22.77 -4.63
N GLY A 154 -17.87 -22.68 -4.19
CA GLY A 154 -18.28 -22.93 -2.81
C GLY A 154 -18.13 -21.69 -1.91
N LEU A 155 -18.90 -21.63 -0.82
CA LEU A 155 -19.00 -20.44 0.02
C LEU A 155 -17.68 -20.09 0.71
N THR A 156 -17.04 -21.08 1.31
CA THR A 156 -15.78 -20.87 2.04
C THR A 156 -14.71 -20.24 1.15
N LYS A 157 -14.50 -20.79 -0.05
CA LYS A 157 -13.48 -20.29 -0.97
C LYS A 157 -13.85 -18.94 -1.58
N ALA A 158 -15.12 -18.71 -1.87
CA ALA A 158 -15.59 -17.42 -2.36
C ALA A 158 -15.36 -16.30 -1.33
N LEU A 159 -15.68 -16.55 -0.06
CA LEU A 159 -15.40 -15.62 1.03
C LEU A 159 -13.89 -15.38 1.20
N GLU A 160 -13.06 -16.43 1.12
CA GLU A 160 -11.60 -16.27 1.14
C GLU A 160 -11.12 -15.33 0.01
N MET A 161 -11.56 -15.57 -1.22
CA MET A 161 -11.18 -14.76 -2.39
C MET A 161 -11.62 -13.29 -2.24
N MET A 162 -12.87 -13.04 -1.84
CA MET A 162 -13.39 -11.68 -1.66
C MET A 162 -12.71 -10.97 -0.48
N MET A 163 -12.70 -11.57 0.72
CA MET A 163 -12.18 -10.96 1.95
C MET A 163 -10.69 -10.66 1.86
N LEU A 164 -9.91 -11.54 1.21
CA LEU A 164 -8.48 -11.30 0.99
C LEU A 164 -8.21 -10.39 -0.21
N SER A 165 -9.18 -10.23 -1.10
CA SER A 165 -9.03 -9.55 -2.40
C SER A 165 -7.78 -10.03 -3.15
N LYS A 166 -7.59 -11.35 -3.18
CA LYS A 166 -6.45 -12.00 -3.82
C LYS A 166 -6.90 -12.88 -4.97
N PRO A 167 -6.28 -12.74 -6.15
CA PRO A 167 -6.57 -13.63 -7.26
C PRO A 167 -5.99 -15.02 -7.03
N ILE A 168 -6.68 -16.01 -7.56
CA ILE A 168 -6.18 -17.38 -7.72
C ILE A 168 -5.65 -17.58 -9.15
N LYS A 169 -4.83 -18.61 -9.34
CA LYS A 169 -4.28 -18.98 -10.65
C LYS A 169 -5.25 -19.85 -11.44
N ALA A 170 -5.01 -19.96 -12.74
CA ALA A 170 -5.81 -20.76 -13.67
C ALA A 170 -5.98 -22.22 -13.22
N GLU A 171 -4.92 -22.86 -12.72
CA GLU A 171 -4.94 -24.27 -12.32
C GLU A 171 -5.85 -24.49 -11.10
N GLU A 172 -5.69 -23.68 -10.06
CA GLU A 172 -6.55 -23.70 -8.87
C GLU A 172 -8.00 -23.35 -9.25
N ALA A 173 -8.21 -22.37 -10.12
CA ALA A 173 -9.52 -22.00 -10.62
C ALA A 173 -10.21 -23.15 -11.38
N HIS A 174 -9.44 -23.97 -12.09
CA HIS A 174 -9.96 -25.15 -12.78
C HIS A 174 -10.35 -26.25 -11.81
N GLU A 175 -9.50 -26.57 -10.83
CA GLU A 175 -9.80 -27.54 -9.77
C GLU A 175 -11.07 -27.17 -8.99
N LEU A 176 -11.26 -25.88 -8.72
CA LEU A 176 -12.44 -25.35 -8.04
C LEU A 176 -13.68 -25.25 -8.95
N GLY A 177 -13.55 -25.43 -10.26
CA GLY A 177 -14.63 -25.29 -11.25
C GLY A 177 -15.06 -23.84 -11.52
N LEU A 178 -14.22 -22.85 -11.21
CA LEU A 178 -14.36 -21.48 -11.71
C LEU A 178 -13.97 -21.39 -13.18
N VAL A 179 -12.99 -22.18 -13.61
CA VAL A 179 -12.56 -22.33 -15.00
C VAL A 179 -12.91 -23.74 -15.49
N ASP A 180 -13.48 -23.83 -16.69
CA ASP A 180 -13.93 -25.10 -17.26
C ASP A 180 -12.82 -25.84 -18.01
N ALA A 181 -11.83 -25.13 -18.56
CA ALA A 181 -10.60 -25.71 -19.11
C ALA A 181 -9.42 -24.73 -19.13
N VAL A 182 -8.20 -25.27 -18.98
CA VAL A 182 -6.95 -24.52 -19.15
C VAL A 182 -6.25 -24.98 -20.42
N VAL A 183 -5.91 -24.04 -21.31
CA VAL A 183 -5.37 -24.32 -22.65
C VAL A 183 -4.14 -23.44 -22.94
N SER A 184 -3.45 -23.75 -24.04
CA SER A 184 -2.32 -22.91 -24.47
C SER A 184 -2.84 -21.55 -24.97
N PRO A 185 -2.06 -20.46 -24.83
CA PRO A 185 -2.49 -19.16 -25.33
C PRO A 185 -2.76 -19.11 -26.83
N ASN A 186 -2.18 -20.01 -27.63
CA ASN A 186 -2.41 -20.07 -29.07
C ASN A 186 -3.72 -20.78 -29.43
N ASP A 187 -4.21 -21.66 -28.56
CA ASP A 187 -5.42 -22.45 -28.78
C ASP A 187 -6.67 -21.81 -28.16
N LEU A 188 -6.47 -20.82 -27.27
CA LEU A 188 -7.52 -20.21 -26.46
C LEU A 188 -8.80 -19.86 -27.23
N LEU A 189 -8.68 -19.09 -28.32
CA LEU A 189 -9.85 -18.66 -29.09
C LEU A 189 -10.50 -19.84 -29.84
N ASN A 190 -9.70 -20.73 -30.42
CA ASN A 190 -10.23 -21.89 -31.15
C ASN A 190 -11.01 -22.81 -30.21
N ASP A 191 -10.46 -23.08 -29.03
CA ASP A 191 -11.12 -23.89 -28.02
C ASP A 191 -12.37 -23.24 -27.44
N ALA A 192 -12.34 -21.92 -27.18
CA ALA A 192 -13.52 -21.19 -26.74
C ALA A 192 -14.65 -21.22 -27.77
N ARG A 193 -14.34 -21.04 -29.06
CA ARG A 193 -15.32 -21.14 -30.16
C ARG A 193 -15.94 -22.53 -30.23
N ARG A 194 -15.11 -23.58 -30.16
CA ARG A 194 -15.57 -24.97 -30.13
C ARG A 194 -16.51 -25.23 -28.96
N TRP A 195 -16.16 -24.78 -27.76
CA TRP A 195 -17.02 -24.91 -26.58
C TRP A 195 -18.34 -24.16 -26.74
N ALA A 196 -18.32 -22.96 -27.32
CA ALA A 196 -19.53 -22.17 -27.56
C ALA A 196 -20.50 -22.91 -28.50
N LEU A 197 -19.98 -23.52 -29.57
CA LEU A 197 -20.76 -24.35 -30.49
C LEU A 197 -21.24 -25.65 -29.85
N ASP A 198 -20.41 -26.33 -29.06
CA ASP A 198 -20.80 -27.54 -28.33
C ASP A 198 -21.99 -27.26 -27.37
N ILE A 199 -22.02 -26.10 -26.71
CA ILE A 199 -23.15 -25.70 -25.86
C ILE A 199 -24.38 -25.41 -26.72
N CYS A 200 -24.23 -24.69 -27.83
CA CYS A 200 -25.32 -24.39 -28.76
C CYS A 200 -25.96 -25.67 -29.33
N GLU A 201 -25.15 -26.68 -29.63
CA GLU A 201 -25.58 -27.99 -30.14
C GLU A 201 -25.99 -28.97 -29.03
N SER A 202 -26.08 -28.51 -27.77
CA SER A 202 -26.45 -29.34 -26.60
C SER A 202 -25.51 -30.53 -26.34
N LYS A 203 -24.28 -30.51 -26.87
CA LYS A 203 -23.20 -31.46 -26.54
C LYS A 203 -22.59 -31.18 -25.16
N ARG A 204 -22.77 -29.95 -24.67
CA ARG A 204 -22.39 -29.49 -23.33
C ARG A 204 -23.60 -28.83 -22.65
N PRO A 205 -23.70 -28.90 -21.31
CA PRO A 205 -24.81 -28.29 -20.60
C PRO A 205 -24.79 -26.77 -20.71
N TRP A 206 -25.96 -26.16 -20.82
CA TRP A 206 -26.14 -24.73 -20.67
C TRP A 206 -26.17 -24.35 -19.19
N VAL A 207 -25.08 -23.78 -18.69
CA VAL A 207 -24.94 -23.47 -17.26
C VAL A 207 -25.25 -22.00 -16.99
N ARG A 208 -26.14 -21.76 -16.02
CA ARG A 208 -26.38 -20.43 -15.44
C ARG A 208 -25.80 -20.40 -14.02
N ALA A 209 -24.64 -19.77 -13.87
CA ALA A 209 -23.88 -19.73 -12.61
C ALA A 209 -24.73 -19.21 -11.44
N LEU A 210 -25.59 -18.21 -11.69
CA LEU A 210 -26.45 -17.58 -10.69
C LEU A 210 -27.45 -18.56 -10.04
N TYR A 211 -27.84 -19.62 -10.75
CA TYR A 211 -28.83 -20.60 -10.28
C TYR A 211 -28.21 -21.95 -9.86
N LYS A 212 -26.88 -22.08 -9.90
CA LYS A 212 -26.20 -23.26 -9.37
C LYS A 212 -26.36 -23.34 -7.84
N THR A 213 -26.54 -24.56 -7.35
CA THR A 213 -26.68 -24.85 -5.91
C THR A 213 -25.82 -26.05 -5.48
N ASP A 214 -25.22 -26.78 -6.41
CA ASP A 214 -24.44 -28.01 -6.19
C ASP A 214 -23.20 -27.82 -5.31
N LYS A 215 -22.70 -26.59 -5.20
CA LYS A 215 -21.55 -26.22 -4.36
C LYS A 215 -21.91 -25.36 -3.15
N LEU A 216 -23.19 -25.02 -2.99
CA LEU A 216 -23.63 -24.32 -1.80
C LEU A 216 -23.84 -25.33 -0.68
N GLU A 217 -23.31 -25.01 0.50
CA GLU A 217 -23.49 -25.77 1.72
C GLU A 217 -24.95 -25.71 2.18
N SER A 218 -25.35 -26.61 3.08
CA SER A 218 -26.68 -26.55 3.69
C SER A 218 -26.89 -25.21 4.41
N PRO A 219 -28.13 -24.71 4.55
CA PRO A 219 -28.39 -23.43 5.22
C PRO A 219 -27.76 -23.29 6.61
N GLU A 220 -27.68 -24.37 7.38
CA GLU A 220 -27.06 -24.40 8.71
C GLU A 220 -25.55 -24.21 8.64
N VAL A 221 -24.88 -24.99 7.78
CA VAL A 221 -23.43 -24.92 7.58
C VAL A 221 -23.03 -23.56 6.98
N ALA A 222 -23.80 -23.07 6.01
CA ALA A 222 -23.59 -21.75 5.42
C ALA A 222 -23.65 -20.66 6.50
N ARG A 223 -24.61 -20.74 7.44
CA ARG A 223 -24.73 -19.79 8.55
C ARG A 223 -23.50 -19.79 9.45
N GLU A 224 -22.96 -20.96 9.78
CA GLU A 224 -21.75 -21.09 10.60
C GLU A 224 -20.51 -20.49 9.91
N ILE A 225 -20.35 -20.75 8.61
CA ILE A 225 -19.28 -20.18 7.79
C ILE A 225 -19.36 -18.65 7.77
N LEU A 226 -20.55 -18.10 7.49
CA LEU A 226 -20.78 -16.65 7.44
C LEU A 226 -20.53 -15.98 8.79
N ASN A 227 -20.99 -16.59 9.90
CA ASN A 227 -20.73 -16.08 11.24
C ASN A 227 -19.24 -16.09 11.58
N SER A 228 -18.52 -17.15 11.21
CA SER A 228 -17.07 -17.23 11.37
C SER A 228 -16.35 -16.15 10.56
N ALA A 229 -16.78 -15.91 9.32
CA ALA A 229 -16.26 -14.86 8.47
C ALA A 229 -16.50 -13.45 9.05
N ARG A 230 -17.67 -13.20 9.68
CA ARG A 230 -17.95 -11.93 10.38
C ARG A 230 -17.03 -11.71 11.58
N VAL A 231 -16.84 -12.74 12.40
CA VAL A 231 -15.93 -12.68 13.56
C VAL A 231 -14.50 -12.40 13.10
N GLN A 232 -14.04 -13.09 12.06
CA GLN A 232 -12.72 -12.88 11.50
C GLN A 232 -12.56 -11.47 10.91
N SER A 233 -13.57 -10.97 10.18
CA SER A 233 -13.56 -9.64 9.58
C SER A 233 -13.49 -8.54 10.64
N ARG A 234 -14.29 -8.64 11.71
CA ARG A 234 -14.24 -7.69 12.85
C ARG A 234 -12.88 -7.68 13.53
N LYS A 235 -12.21 -8.84 13.63
CA LYS A 235 -10.88 -8.95 14.22
C LYS A 235 -9.79 -8.34 13.34
N GLN A 236 -9.88 -8.50 12.02
CA GLN A 236 -8.86 -8.04 11.07
C GLN A 236 -9.04 -6.57 10.68
N ALA A 237 -10.27 -6.08 10.65
CA ALA A 237 -10.62 -4.78 10.10
C ALA A 237 -11.80 -4.15 10.87
N ALA A 238 -11.65 -4.00 12.19
CA ALA A 238 -12.69 -3.45 13.07
C ALA A 238 -13.27 -2.10 12.60
N ASN A 239 -12.45 -1.29 11.94
CA ASN A 239 -12.81 0.04 11.45
C ASN A 239 -13.40 0.06 10.03
N LEU A 240 -13.60 -1.09 9.39
CA LEU A 240 -14.16 -1.21 8.04
C LEU A 240 -15.53 -1.89 8.05
N GLN A 241 -16.49 -1.29 7.35
CA GLN A 241 -17.85 -1.83 7.25
C GLN A 241 -18.07 -2.69 6.00
N HIS A 242 -17.47 -2.32 4.86
CA HIS A 242 -17.68 -3.00 3.58
C HIS A 242 -17.42 -4.53 3.58
N PRO A 243 -16.48 -5.10 4.37
CA PRO A 243 -16.34 -6.56 4.43
C PRO A 243 -17.56 -7.25 5.04
N LEU A 244 -18.17 -6.65 6.09
CA LEU A 244 -19.39 -7.18 6.70
C LEU A 244 -20.58 -7.05 5.76
N VAL A 245 -20.70 -5.90 5.10
CA VAL A 245 -21.73 -5.66 4.08
C VAL A 245 -21.63 -6.67 2.92
N CYS A 246 -20.41 -7.02 2.51
CA CYS A 246 -20.18 -8.06 1.50
C CYS A 246 -20.72 -9.43 1.95
N ILE A 247 -20.47 -9.81 3.20
CA ILE A 247 -20.97 -11.06 3.77
C ILE A 247 -22.51 -11.04 3.83
N ASP A 248 -23.11 -9.90 4.17
CA ASP A 248 -24.56 -9.74 4.24
C ASP A 248 -25.23 -9.84 2.85
N ALA A 249 -24.56 -9.37 1.79
CA ALA A 249 -25.01 -9.52 0.41
C ALA A 249 -24.97 -10.99 -0.06
N VAL A 250 -23.89 -11.72 0.29
CA VAL A 250 -23.77 -13.16 0.02
C VAL A 250 -24.88 -13.93 0.75
N GLU A 251 -25.08 -13.66 2.05
CA GLU A 251 -26.07 -14.34 2.87
C GLU A 251 -27.50 -14.17 2.34
N GLU A 252 -27.86 -12.95 1.91
CA GLU A 252 -29.17 -12.69 1.31
C GLU A 252 -29.42 -13.56 0.07
N GLY A 253 -28.39 -13.72 -0.75
CA GLY A 253 -28.43 -14.57 -1.92
C GLY A 253 -28.68 -16.04 -1.64
N ILE A 254 -28.19 -16.52 -0.50
CA ILE A 254 -28.35 -17.90 -0.04
C ILE A 254 -29.72 -18.10 0.61
N VAL A 255 -30.16 -17.16 1.44
CA VAL A 255 -31.39 -17.26 2.24
C VAL A 255 -32.64 -16.95 1.41
N SER A 256 -32.61 -15.84 0.68
CA SER A 256 -33.77 -15.26 -0.02
C SER A 256 -33.72 -15.54 -1.54
N GLY A 257 -32.66 -16.19 -2.01
CA GLY A 257 -32.44 -16.55 -3.41
C GLY A 257 -31.62 -15.52 -4.20
N PRO A 258 -31.06 -15.93 -5.36
CA PRO A 258 -30.02 -15.19 -6.05
C PRO A 258 -30.44 -13.79 -6.52
N ARG A 259 -31.69 -13.62 -7.01
CA ARG A 259 -32.19 -12.31 -7.46
C ARG A 259 -32.38 -11.32 -6.30
N ALA A 260 -32.71 -11.79 -5.10
CA ALA A 260 -32.74 -10.95 -3.91
C ALA A 260 -31.32 -10.53 -3.50
N GLY A 261 -30.37 -11.47 -3.54
CA GLY A 261 -28.95 -11.19 -3.33
C GLY A 261 -28.39 -10.14 -4.29
N LEU A 262 -28.66 -10.24 -5.60
CA LEU A 262 -28.23 -9.24 -6.60
C LEU A 262 -28.77 -7.83 -6.29
N ARG A 263 -30.02 -7.71 -5.84
CA ARG A 263 -30.58 -6.40 -5.44
C ARG A 263 -29.89 -5.83 -4.21
N LYS A 264 -29.64 -6.66 -3.20
CA LYS A 264 -28.91 -6.24 -1.99
C LYS A 264 -27.48 -5.84 -2.31
N GLU A 265 -26.80 -6.60 -3.17
CA GLU A 265 -25.47 -6.27 -3.68
C GLU A 265 -25.45 -4.89 -4.36
N ALA A 266 -26.38 -4.64 -5.28
CA ALA A 266 -26.48 -3.35 -5.99
C ALA A 266 -26.65 -2.16 -5.02
N MET A 267 -27.58 -2.28 -4.08
CA MET A 267 -27.85 -1.24 -3.08
C MET A 267 -26.65 -0.99 -2.17
N ALA A 268 -26.03 -2.08 -1.69
CA ALA A 268 -24.84 -2.02 -0.84
C ALA A 268 -23.64 -1.40 -1.57
N PHE A 269 -23.40 -1.77 -2.84
CA PHE A 269 -22.36 -1.18 -3.66
C PHE A 269 -22.55 0.34 -3.76
N GLN A 270 -23.76 0.78 -4.09
CA GLN A 270 -24.08 2.20 -4.24
C GLN A 270 -23.86 3.00 -2.94
N GLU A 271 -24.28 2.45 -1.80
CA GLU A 271 -24.05 3.10 -0.50
C GLU A 271 -22.55 3.25 -0.20
N LEU A 272 -21.80 2.16 -0.37
CA LEU A 272 -20.36 2.13 -0.08
C LEU A 272 -19.55 3.02 -1.04
N PHE A 273 -19.96 3.12 -2.29
CA PHE A 273 -19.31 3.92 -3.33
C PHE A 273 -19.15 5.40 -2.91
N PHE A 274 -20.13 5.95 -2.17
CA PHE A 274 -20.10 7.33 -1.69
C PHE A 274 -19.43 7.53 -0.33
N SER A 275 -19.07 6.45 0.36
CA SER A 275 -18.49 6.50 1.70
C SER A 275 -17.14 7.24 1.73
N GLY A 276 -16.81 7.84 2.87
CA GLY A 276 -15.49 8.45 3.09
C GLY A 276 -14.34 7.42 2.97
N THR A 277 -14.60 6.17 3.36
CA THR A 277 -13.66 5.05 3.23
C THR A 277 -13.34 4.75 1.77
N CYS A 278 -14.35 4.68 0.90
CA CYS A 278 -14.14 4.48 -0.53
C CYS A 278 -13.29 5.61 -1.12
N LYS A 279 -13.68 6.87 -0.87
CA LYS A 279 -12.92 8.06 -1.32
C LYS A 279 -11.46 8.01 -0.88
N SER A 280 -11.22 7.63 0.38
CA SER A 280 -9.89 7.50 0.97
C SER A 280 -9.06 6.41 0.29
N LEU A 281 -9.60 5.21 0.12
CA LEU A 281 -8.86 4.08 -0.48
C LEU A 281 -8.57 4.32 -1.97
N ILE A 282 -9.51 4.94 -2.69
CA ILE A 282 -9.30 5.40 -4.07
C ILE A 282 -8.19 6.45 -4.14
N HIS A 283 -8.19 7.43 -3.23
CA HIS A 283 -7.10 8.41 -3.12
C HIS A 283 -5.75 7.74 -2.92
N VAL A 284 -5.64 6.73 -2.04
CA VAL A 284 -4.41 5.96 -1.82
C VAL A 284 -3.96 5.27 -3.11
N PHE A 285 -4.88 4.62 -3.83
CA PHE A 285 -4.57 3.92 -5.07
C PHE A 285 -3.97 4.83 -6.16
N PHE A 286 -4.53 6.04 -6.33
CA PHE A 286 -4.00 7.02 -7.27
C PHE A 286 -2.71 7.66 -6.76
N SER A 287 -2.65 8.01 -5.48
CA SER A 287 -1.46 8.59 -4.84
C SER A 287 -0.26 7.67 -4.95
N GLN A 288 -0.45 6.37 -4.70
CA GLN A 288 0.61 5.37 -4.83
C GLN A 288 1.17 5.30 -6.25
N ARG A 289 0.33 5.33 -7.29
CA ARG A 289 0.80 5.38 -8.69
C ARG A 289 1.49 6.69 -9.01
N ALA A 290 0.95 7.78 -8.48
CA ALA A 290 1.48 9.11 -8.74
C ALA A 290 2.90 9.26 -8.21
N THR A 291 3.33 8.53 -7.16
CA THR A 291 4.72 8.57 -6.62
C THR A 291 5.81 8.43 -7.70
N SER A 292 5.50 7.70 -8.77
CA SER A 292 6.40 7.52 -9.91
C SER A 292 6.58 8.75 -10.80
N LYS A 293 5.71 9.76 -10.66
CA LYS A 293 5.73 11.03 -11.37
C LYS A 293 6.24 12.10 -10.42
N VAL A 294 7.49 12.49 -10.61
CA VAL A 294 8.19 13.50 -9.83
C VAL A 294 8.45 14.72 -10.73
N PRO A 295 7.83 15.88 -10.45
CA PRO A 295 8.05 17.12 -11.20
C PRO A 295 9.52 17.57 -11.18
N GLY A 296 10.02 18.09 -12.31
CA GLY A 296 11.41 18.50 -12.47
C GLY A 296 12.43 17.34 -12.45
N VAL A 297 11.97 16.10 -12.64
CA VAL A 297 12.80 14.89 -12.66
C VAL A 297 12.34 13.94 -13.75
N THR A 298 11.12 13.40 -13.63
CA THR A 298 10.60 12.36 -14.53
C THR A 298 9.92 12.93 -15.79
N ASP A 299 9.50 14.17 -15.72
CA ASP A 299 8.95 14.99 -16.82
C ASP A 299 10.01 15.42 -17.84
N LEU A 300 11.30 15.30 -17.52
CA LEU A 300 12.42 15.63 -18.42
C LEU A 300 12.75 14.54 -19.45
N GLY A 301 12.04 13.41 -19.45
CA GLY A 301 12.24 12.33 -20.41
C GLY A 301 13.53 11.52 -20.22
N LEU A 302 14.16 11.60 -19.05
CA LEU A 302 15.33 10.79 -18.71
C LEU A 302 14.95 9.30 -18.61
N MET A 303 15.74 8.44 -19.25
CA MET A 303 15.56 6.99 -19.17
C MET A 303 16.40 6.40 -18.03
N PRO A 304 15.86 5.51 -17.18
CA PRO A 304 16.64 4.83 -16.14
C PRO A 304 17.86 4.09 -16.70
N ARG A 305 19.01 4.18 -16.03
CA ARG A 305 20.18 3.35 -16.38
C ARG A 305 19.95 1.92 -15.91
N LYS A 306 20.46 0.95 -16.67
CA LYS A 306 20.39 -0.46 -16.28
C LYS A 306 21.34 -0.71 -15.09
N VAL A 307 20.77 -1.11 -13.96
CA VAL A 307 21.53 -1.66 -12.82
C VAL A 307 21.60 -3.17 -13.00
N SER A 308 22.81 -3.73 -13.06
CA SER A 308 23.03 -5.17 -13.23
C SER A 308 23.68 -5.82 -12.01
N LYS A 309 24.42 -5.04 -11.20
CA LYS A 309 25.07 -5.54 -9.98
C LYS A 309 25.04 -4.50 -8.87
N VAL A 310 24.71 -4.96 -7.66
CA VAL A 310 24.59 -4.09 -6.48
C VAL A 310 25.59 -4.52 -5.41
N ALA A 311 26.22 -3.55 -4.74
CA ALA A 311 27.02 -3.80 -3.54
C ALA A 311 26.35 -3.22 -2.31
N ILE A 312 26.51 -3.88 -1.17
CA ILE A 312 26.03 -3.44 0.14
C ILE A 312 27.22 -3.40 1.09
N VAL A 313 27.44 -2.25 1.73
CA VAL A 313 28.46 -2.07 2.76
C VAL A 313 27.78 -2.14 4.12
N GLY A 314 28.05 -3.21 4.87
CA GLY A 314 27.40 -3.53 6.15
C GLY A 314 26.37 -4.66 6.05
N GLY A 315 26.56 -5.72 6.83
CA GLY A 315 25.72 -6.93 6.92
C GLY A 315 24.83 -6.97 8.15
N GLY A 316 24.58 -5.82 8.78
CA GLY A 316 23.66 -5.66 9.90
C GLY A 316 22.20 -6.00 9.55
N PRO A 317 21.24 -5.79 10.47
CA PRO A 317 19.83 -6.05 10.23
C PRO A 317 19.28 -5.36 8.98
N MET A 318 19.63 -4.09 8.75
CA MET A 318 19.22 -3.35 7.56
C MET A 318 19.90 -3.85 6.29
N GLY A 319 21.23 -3.94 6.26
CA GLY A 319 21.98 -4.43 5.11
C GLY A 319 21.56 -5.83 4.65
N SER A 320 21.36 -6.76 5.60
CA SER A 320 20.84 -8.10 5.30
C SER A 320 19.39 -8.09 4.77
N GLY A 321 18.53 -7.20 5.28
CA GLY A 321 17.18 -7.01 4.75
C GLY A 321 17.15 -6.44 3.33
N ILE A 322 18.00 -5.46 3.04
CA ILE A 322 18.15 -4.85 1.71
C ILE A 322 18.71 -5.88 0.72
N ALA A 323 19.77 -6.61 1.12
CA ALA A 323 20.33 -7.71 0.33
C ALA A 323 19.27 -8.75 -0.03
N THR A 324 18.47 -9.18 0.95
CA THR A 324 17.36 -10.12 0.76
C THR A 324 16.36 -9.61 -0.28
N THR A 325 15.97 -8.33 -0.20
CA THR A 325 15.04 -7.69 -1.13
C THR A 325 15.57 -7.69 -2.57
N LEU A 326 16.85 -7.37 -2.74
CA LEU A 326 17.50 -7.29 -4.04
C LEU A 326 17.66 -8.66 -4.72
N ILE A 327 18.14 -9.68 -4.00
CA ILE A 327 18.31 -11.03 -4.57
C ILE A 327 16.96 -11.69 -4.91
N LEU A 328 15.91 -11.43 -4.10
CA LEU A 328 14.53 -11.86 -4.41
C LEU A 328 13.99 -11.24 -5.70
N SER A 329 14.58 -10.12 -6.12
CA SER A 329 14.27 -9.39 -7.35
C SER A 329 15.31 -9.63 -8.44
N HIS A 330 16.12 -10.69 -8.29
CA HIS A 330 17.10 -11.18 -9.25
C HIS A 330 18.30 -10.26 -9.50
N TYR A 331 18.64 -9.38 -8.56
CA TYR A 331 19.90 -8.64 -8.59
C TYR A 331 21.03 -9.46 -7.94
N PRO A 332 22.16 -9.68 -8.62
CA PRO A 332 23.41 -10.09 -8.00
C PRO A 332 23.86 -9.06 -6.95
N VAL A 333 24.15 -9.52 -5.74
CA VAL A 333 24.52 -8.68 -4.59
C VAL A 333 25.89 -9.08 -4.05
N ILE A 334 26.77 -8.09 -3.90
CA ILE A 334 28.02 -8.21 -3.15
C ILE A 334 27.79 -7.65 -1.74
N LEU A 335 27.99 -8.45 -0.70
CA LEU A 335 27.92 -8.02 0.69
C LEU A 335 29.33 -7.86 1.26
N LYS A 336 29.70 -6.63 1.59
CA LYS A 336 30.99 -6.27 2.18
C LYS A 336 30.86 -6.05 3.68
N GLU A 337 31.76 -6.68 4.44
CA GLU A 337 31.87 -6.53 5.90
C GLU A 337 33.32 -6.36 6.32
N ILE A 338 33.54 -5.85 7.53
CA ILE A 338 34.89 -5.55 8.02
C ILE A 338 35.68 -6.80 8.45
N ASN A 339 35.00 -7.90 8.75
CA ASN A 339 35.61 -9.18 9.13
C ASN A 339 34.66 -10.36 8.87
N GLU A 340 35.22 -11.57 8.89
CA GLU A 340 34.48 -12.80 8.62
C GLU A 340 33.32 -13.04 9.60
N LYS A 341 33.47 -12.66 10.88
CA LYS A 341 32.42 -12.85 11.89
C LYS A 341 31.15 -12.07 11.51
N PHE A 342 31.29 -10.79 11.19
CA PHE A 342 30.15 -9.96 10.78
C PHE A 342 29.61 -10.37 9.40
N LEU A 343 30.49 -10.74 8.47
CA LEU A 343 30.09 -11.24 7.16
C LEU A 343 29.22 -12.50 7.27
N ASN A 344 29.67 -13.48 8.05
CA ASN A 344 28.95 -14.73 8.28
C ASN A 344 27.61 -14.48 8.99
N ALA A 345 27.57 -13.55 9.95
CA ALA A 345 26.32 -13.15 10.60
C ALA A 345 25.33 -12.51 9.61
N GLY A 346 25.80 -11.62 8.72
CA GLY A 346 24.97 -11.01 7.68
C GLY A 346 24.41 -12.03 6.69
N ILE A 347 25.26 -12.92 6.18
CA ILE A 347 24.84 -14.02 5.30
C ILE A 347 23.85 -14.95 6.02
N GLY A 348 24.09 -15.25 7.30
CA GLY A 348 23.19 -16.06 8.12
C GLY A 348 21.78 -15.47 8.21
N ARG A 349 21.67 -14.16 8.45
CA ARG A 349 20.37 -13.45 8.46
C ARG A 349 19.66 -13.51 7.11
N ILE A 350 20.40 -13.33 6.00
CA ILE A 350 19.83 -13.44 4.64
C ILE A 350 19.28 -14.86 4.39
N LYS A 351 20.04 -15.89 4.76
CA LYS A 351 19.61 -17.30 4.66
C LYS A 351 18.33 -17.54 5.46
N GLU A 352 18.25 -17.05 6.69
CA GLU A 352 17.08 -17.21 7.55
C GLU A 352 15.84 -16.50 6.99
N ASN A 353 16.00 -15.28 6.45
CA ASN A 353 14.91 -14.57 5.78
C ASN A 353 14.34 -15.37 4.59
N LEU A 354 15.21 -15.96 3.76
CA LEU A 354 14.80 -16.80 2.63
C LEU A 354 14.16 -18.11 3.10
N GLN A 355 14.73 -18.77 4.11
CA GLN A 355 14.18 -20.01 4.70
C GLN A 355 12.78 -19.77 5.30
N SER A 356 12.55 -18.62 5.93
CA SER A 356 11.24 -18.22 6.42
C SER A 356 10.19 -18.18 5.30
N ARG A 357 10.56 -17.79 4.08
CA ARG A 357 9.65 -17.82 2.91
C ARG A 357 9.37 -19.24 2.44
N VAL A 358 10.36 -20.13 2.47
CA VAL A 358 10.19 -21.56 2.17
C VAL A 358 9.23 -22.21 3.18
N ARG A 359 9.45 -22.00 4.49
CA ARG A 359 8.56 -22.51 5.55
C ARG A 359 7.13 -22.00 5.45
N LYS A 360 6.94 -20.79 4.89
CA LYS A 360 5.62 -20.19 4.63
C LYS A 360 5.02 -20.57 3.27
N GLY A 361 5.62 -21.51 2.54
CA GLY A 361 5.14 -21.94 1.21
C GLY A 361 5.25 -20.89 0.11
N LYS A 362 5.93 -19.76 0.36
CA LYS A 362 6.08 -18.65 -0.60
C LYS A 362 7.27 -18.82 -1.55
N MET A 363 8.00 -19.92 -1.43
CA MET A 363 9.22 -20.22 -2.19
C MET A 363 9.51 -21.71 -2.15
N THR A 364 9.91 -22.29 -3.29
CA THR A 364 10.38 -23.69 -3.37
C THR A 364 11.84 -23.79 -2.95
N LYS A 365 12.31 -25.01 -2.65
CA LYS A 365 13.72 -25.25 -2.29
C LYS A 365 14.68 -24.89 -3.43
N ASP A 366 14.34 -25.25 -4.67
CA ASP A 366 15.15 -24.90 -5.85
C ASP A 366 15.25 -23.39 -6.05
N ASN A 367 14.14 -22.66 -5.85
CA ASN A 367 14.14 -21.20 -5.95
C ASN A 367 14.95 -20.56 -4.82
N TYR A 368 14.99 -21.16 -3.63
CA TYR A 368 15.85 -20.74 -2.54
C TYR A 368 17.33 -20.82 -2.93
N ASP A 369 17.79 -21.97 -3.44
CA ASP A 369 19.21 -22.17 -3.77
C ASP A 369 19.64 -21.26 -4.94
N LYS A 370 18.79 -21.11 -5.97
CA LYS A 370 19.00 -20.15 -7.08
C LYS A 370 19.09 -18.71 -6.57
N THR A 371 18.18 -18.30 -5.69
CA THR A 371 18.17 -16.92 -5.15
C THR A 371 19.41 -16.66 -4.30
N LEU A 372 19.80 -17.62 -3.47
CA LEU A 372 20.98 -17.47 -2.61
C LEU A 372 22.28 -17.42 -3.41
N SER A 373 22.36 -18.09 -4.56
CA SER A 373 23.54 -18.05 -5.44
C SER A 373 23.88 -16.66 -5.98
N LEU A 374 22.93 -15.72 -5.94
CA LEU A 374 23.13 -14.33 -6.33
C LEU A 374 23.92 -13.51 -5.29
N LEU A 375 24.10 -14.05 -4.08
CA LEU A 375 24.80 -13.38 -2.98
C LEU A 375 26.27 -13.79 -2.94
N THR A 376 27.17 -12.80 -2.92
CA THR A 376 28.61 -13.02 -2.73
C THR A 376 29.11 -12.19 -1.54
N GLY A 377 29.73 -12.83 -0.56
CA GLY A 377 30.39 -12.13 0.55
C GLY A 377 31.84 -11.75 0.23
N VAL A 378 32.28 -10.58 0.69
CA VAL A 378 33.66 -10.09 0.56
C VAL A 378 34.10 -9.28 1.79
N LEU A 379 35.40 -9.13 1.97
CA LEU A 379 35.99 -8.26 3.02
C LEU A 379 36.64 -7.00 2.43
N ASP A 380 37.14 -7.08 1.19
CA ASP A 380 37.74 -5.98 0.44
C ASP A 380 36.77 -5.38 -0.61
N TYR A 381 37.26 -4.38 -1.35
CA TYR A 381 36.53 -3.70 -2.42
C TYR A 381 36.88 -4.19 -3.83
N GLU A 382 37.67 -5.25 -4.02
CA GLU A 382 38.16 -5.63 -5.36
C GLU A 382 37.03 -5.92 -6.37
N LYS A 383 35.91 -6.47 -5.88
CA LYS A 383 34.73 -6.77 -6.71
C LYS A 383 33.86 -5.54 -7.03
N PHE A 384 34.15 -4.36 -6.48
CA PHE A 384 33.35 -3.14 -6.65
C PHE A 384 33.57 -2.46 -8.03
N LYS A 385 34.65 -2.80 -8.74
CA LYS A 385 34.97 -2.29 -10.09
C LYS A 385 33.92 -2.56 -11.18
N SER A 386 32.91 -3.38 -10.88
CA SER A 386 31.83 -3.77 -11.81
C SER A 386 30.43 -3.52 -11.24
N VAL A 387 30.33 -2.72 -10.18
CA VAL A 387 29.08 -2.41 -9.48
C VAL A 387 28.44 -1.18 -10.10
N ASP A 388 27.12 -1.20 -10.25
CA ASP A 388 26.33 -0.09 -10.79
C ASP A 388 25.64 0.72 -9.68
N LEU A 389 25.44 0.11 -8.52
CA LEU A 389 24.83 0.71 -7.33
C LEU A 389 25.51 0.17 -6.06
N ALA A 390 26.06 1.06 -5.23
CA ALA A 390 26.59 0.71 -3.91
C ALA A 390 25.69 1.32 -2.83
N ILE A 391 25.27 0.54 -1.84
CA ILE A 391 24.39 0.98 -0.74
C ILE A 391 25.13 0.83 0.59
N GLU A 392 25.36 1.95 1.26
CA GLU A 392 25.94 2.02 2.60
C GLU A 392 24.86 1.81 3.67
N THR A 393 25.10 0.90 4.62
CA THR A 393 24.15 0.50 5.67
C THR A 393 24.83 0.31 7.05
N VAL A 394 25.97 0.97 7.25
CA VAL A 394 26.71 0.97 8.51
C VAL A 394 26.05 1.90 9.54
N VAL A 395 26.56 1.84 10.78
CA VAL A 395 26.08 2.63 11.91
C VAL A 395 26.06 4.14 11.63
N GLU A 396 25.18 4.86 12.32
CA GLU A 396 25.00 6.31 12.21
C GLU A 396 26.20 7.07 12.81
N ASN A 397 27.30 7.09 12.07
CA ASN A 397 28.51 7.83 12.39
C ASN A 397 29.03 8.59 11.16
N VAL A 398 29.01 9.92 11.23
CA VAL A 398 29.37 10.80 10.11
C VAL A 398 30.78 10.51 9.59
N LYS A 399 31.79 10.44 10.47
CA LYS A 399 33.20 10.24 10.07
C LYS A 399 33.40 8.91 9.36
N LEU A 400 32.77 7.85 9.87
CA LEU A 400 32.83 6.53 9.26
C LEU A 400 32.16 6.52 7.88
N LYS A 401 30.97 7.14 7.75
CA LYS A 401 30.28 7.23 6.46
C LYS A 401 31.08 8.05 5.46
N GLN A 402 31.65 9.19 5.85
CA GLN A 402 32.55 9.98 5.00
C GLN A 402 33.75 9.16 4.50
N GLN A 403 34.38 8.36 5.37
CA GLN A 403 35.47 7.46 4.97
C GLN A 403 34.98 6.42 3.95
N ILE A 404 33.85 5.77 4.21
CA ILE A 404 33.29 4.76 3.29
C ILE A 404 32.98 5.37 1.93
N PHE A 405 32.40 6.57 1.87
CA PHE A 405 32.09 7.22 0.59
C PHE A 405 33.35 7.62 -0.18
N ALA A 406 34.42 8.02 0.49
CA ALA A 406 35.73 8.24 -0.14
C ALA A 406 36.33 6.94 -0.71
N GLU A 407 36.22 5.81 0.02
CA GLU A 407 36.64 4.49 -0.47
C GLU A 407 35.78 4.02 -1.67
N LEU A 408 34.46 4.23 -1.60
CA LEU A 408 33.54 3.89 -2.69
C LEU A 408 33.85 4.70 -3.96
N GLU A 409 34.18 5.99 -3.85
CA GLU A 409 34.61 6.80 -5.00
C GLU A 409 35.86 6.22 -5.68
N GLN A 410 36.82 5.69 -4.90
CA GLN A 410 38.05 5.12 -5.44
C GLN A 410 37.85 3.75 -6.10
N HIS A 411 36.95 2.93 -5.57
CA HIS A 411 36.81 1.53 -5.99
C HIS A 411 35.64 1.25 -6.94
N CYS A 412 34.62 2.11 -6.97
CA CYS A 412 33.50 2.00 -7.89
C CYS A 412 33.76 2.74 -9.20
N PRO A 413 33.22 2.26 -10.33
CA PRO A 413 33.21 3.01 -11.59
C PRO A 413 32.58 4.40 -11.46
N SER A 414 32.95 5.32 -12.34
CA SER A 414 32.40 6.69 -12.39
C SER A 414 30.91 6.76 -12.72
N HIS A 415 30.31 5.68 -13.24
CA HIS A 415 28.85 5.61 -13.46
C HIS A 415 28.07 5.04 -12.28
N CYS A 416 28.76 4.43 -11.30
CA CYS A 416 28.12 3.81 -10.14
C CYS A 416 27.39 4.86 -9.30
N ILE A 417 26.16 4.56 -8.91
CA ILE A 417 25.39 5.35 -7.94
C ILE A 417 25.89 4.99 -6.54
N LEU A 418 26.13 6.00 -5.69
CA LEU A 418 26.56 5.83 -4.31
C LEU A 418 25.38 6.19 -3.40
N ALA A 419 24.80 5.19 -2.75
CA ALA A 419 23.61 5.36 -1.94
C ALA A 419 23.91 5.15 -0.45
N THR A 420 23.20 5.88 0.42
CA THR A 420 23.22 5.67 1.88
C THR A 420 21.83 5.33 2.41
N ASN A 421 21.75 4.39 3.34
CA ASN A 421 20.54 4.08 4.11
C ASN A 421 20.51 4.82 5.46
N THR A 422 21.21 5.95 5.61
CA THR A 422 21.04 6.79 6.81
C THR A 422 19.57 7.19 6.98
N SER A 423 19.16 7.44 8.22
CA SER A 423 17.82 7.86 8.61
C SER A 423 17.72 9.33 9.01
N THR A 424 18.85 9.95 9.35
CA THR A 424 18.88 11.29 9.95
C THR A 424 20.10 12.14 9.60
N ILE A 425 21.19 11.56 9.08
CA ILE A 425 22.39 12.32 8.74
C ILE A 425 22.18 13.04 7.39
N ASP A 426 22.58 14.30 7.36
CA ASP A 426 22.64 15.14 6.17
C ASP A 426 23.54 14.50 5.09
N LEU A 427 23.00 14.27 3.89
CA LEU A 427 23.75 13.72 2.76
C LEU A 427 24.87 14.64 2.27
N ASP A 428 24.69 15.95 2.40
CA ASP A 428 25.73 16.92 2.02
C ASP A 428 26.94 16.80 2.95
N LEU A 429 26.72 16.48 4.23
CA LEU A 429 27.77 16.16 5.22
C LEU A 429 28.47 14.83 4.88
N ILE A 430 27.74 13.80 4.46
CA ILE A 430 28.32 12.52 4.00
C ILE A 430 29.24 12.75 2.78
N GLY A 431 28.82 13.63 1.87
CA GLY A 431 29.53 13.93 0.62
C GLY A 431 30.72 14.90 0.74
N GLU A 432 31.08 15.40 1.92
CA GLU A 432 32.13 16.42 2.07
C GLU A 432 33.55 15.94 1.70
N LYS A 433 33.82 14.64 1.85
CA LYS A 433 35.16 14.05 1.67
C LYS A 433 35.34 13.32 0.33
N THR A 434 34.50 13.63 -0.65
CA THR A 434 34.50 13.01 -1.99
C THR A 434 34.25 14.07 -3.07
N ASN A 435 34.56 13.79 -4.34
CA ASN A 435 34.20 14.65 -5.47
C ASN A 435 32.99 14.14 -6.25
N SER A 436 32.37 13.04 -5.79
CA SER A 436 31.29 12.34 -6.47
C SER A 436 29.90 12.70 -5.91
N GLN A 437 29.71 13.92 -5.40
CA GLN A 437 28.43 14.32 -4.78
C GLN A 437 27.25 14.26 -5.74
N ASP A 438 27.49 14.39 -7.05
CA ASP A 438 26.48 14.25 -8.09
C ASP A 438 25.90 12.84 -8.19
N ARG A 439 26.60 11.83 -7.66
CA ARG A 439 26.18 10.43 -7.66
C ARG A 439 25.72 9.93 -6.29
N ILE A 440 25.70 10.81 -5.28
CA ILE A 440 25.22 10.50 -3.93
C ILE A 440 23.71 10.67 -3.85
N VAL A 441 23.02 9.64 -3.40
CA VAL A 441 21.58 9.66 -3.12
C VAL A 441 21.28 8.96 -1.79
N GLY A 442 20.16 9.29 -1.17
CA GLY A 442 19.66 8.51 -0.04
C GLY A 442 18.74 7.41 -0.55
N THR A 443 18.84 6.23 0.04
CA THR A 443 17.93 5.10 -0.17
C THR A 443 17.50 4.62 1.19
N HIS A 444 16.62 5.38 1.84
CA HIS A 444 16.16 5.10 3.18
C HIS A 444 15.07 4.01 3.12
N PHE A 445 15.48 2.80 3.46
CA PHE A 445 14.60 1.64 3.66
C PHE A 445 14.09 1.61 5.10
N PHE A 446 12.88 1.09 5.28
CA PHE A 446 12.26 0.94 6.59
C PHE A 446 12.43 -0.49 7.12
N ALA A 447 12.77 -0.64 8.39
CA ALA A 447 12.98 -1.94 9.00
C ALA A 447 11.66 -2.67 9.28
N PRO A 448 11.53 -3.99 8.99
CA PRO A 448 12.47 -4.83 8.23
C PRO A 448 12.39 -4.55 6.72
N ALA A 449 13.54 -4.31 6.08
CA ALA A 449 13.60 -3.84 4.69
C ALA A 449 12.99 -4.80 3.65
N HIS A 450 12.88 -6.11 3.92
CA HIS A 450 12.27 -7.09 3.01
C HIS A 450 10.75 -7.24 3.21
N ILE A 451 10.18 -6.50 4.16
CA ILE A 451 8.75 -6.50 4.50
C ILE A 451 8.14 -5.13 4.21
N MET A 452 8.77 -4.05 4.70
CA MET A 452 8.21 -2.69 4.60
C MET A 452 8.18 -2.20 3.15
N PRO A 453 7.05 -1.69 2.63
CA PRO A 453 6.91 -1.41 1.20
C PRO A 453 7.51 -0.08 0.75
N LEU A 454 7.72 0.88 1.65
CA LEU A 454 8.24 2.21 1.30
C LEU A 454 9.74 2.19 1.03
N LEU A 455 10.17 3.03 0.09
CA LEU A 455 11.57 3.43 -0.12
C LEU A 455 11.63 4.95 -0.27
N GLU A 456 12.30 5.64 0.64
CA GLU A 456 12.58 7.07 0.51
C GLU A 456 13.85 7.28 -0.30
N ILE A 457 13.73 7.95 -1.44
CA ILE A 457 14.84 8.38 -2.28
C ILE A 457 15.15 9.84 -1.92
N VAL A 458 16.19 10.03 -1.11
CA VAL A 458 16.57 11.37 -0.66
C VAL A 458 17.48 12.01 -1.69
N ARG A 459 17.15 13.24 -2.09
CA ARG A 459 17.87 14.00 -3.11
C ARG A 459 18.43 15.28 -2.52
N THR A 460 19.73 15.50 -2.71
CA THR A 460 20.37 16.82 -2.53
C THR A 460 20.28 17.62 -3.83
N PRO A 461 20.44 18.96 -3.80
CA PRO A 461 20.51 19.77 -5.02
C PRO A 461 21.65 19.36 -5.98
N ARG A 462 22.73 18.78 -5.43
CA ARG A 462 23.90 18.31 -6.19
C ARG A 462 23.65 16.98 -6.89
N ALA A 463 22.79 16.13 -6.33
CA ALA A 463 22.51 14.79 -6.86
C ALA A 463 21.92 14.83 -8.28
N SER A 464 22.49 14.02 -9.16
CA SER A 464 22.10 13.90 -10.55
C SER A 464 20.68 13.37 -10.68
N LEU A 465 19.87 14.02 -11.52
CA LEU A 465 18.53 13.57 -11.87
C LEU A 465 18.54 12.15 -12.45
N GLN A 466 19.61 11.79 -13.16
CA GLN A 466 19.78 10.45 -13.71
C GLN A 466 19.89 9.38 -12.61
N ALA A 467 20.53 9.69 -11.48
CA ALA A 467 20.62 8.78 -10.34
C ALA A 467 19.23 8.57 -9.72
N VAL A 468 18.48 9.66 -9.52
CA VAL A 468 17.11 9.60 -8.96
C VAL A 468 16.16 8.80 -9.84
N VAL A 469 16.14 9.03 -11.16
CA VAL A 469 15.32 8.27 -12.11
C VAL A 469 15.70 6.79 -12.13
N THR A 470 17.00 6.49 -12.03
CA THR A 470 17.47 5.09 -11.92
C THR A 470 17.01 4.46 -10.61
N MET A 471 17.05 5.18 -9.50
CA MET A 471 16.57 4.67 -8.21
C MET A 471 15.06 4.48 -8.14
N LEU A 472 14.27 5.33 -8.82
CA LEU A 472 12.83 5.13 -8.99
C LEU A 472 12.53 3.81 -9.72
N ASP A 473 13.29 3.48 -10.77
CA ASP A 473 13.18 2.21 -11.49
C ASP A 473 13.61 1.01 -10.65
N VAL A 474 14.76 1.11 -9.96
CA VAL A 474 15.23 0.07 -9.02
C VAL A 474 14.15 -0.18 -7.98
N GLY A 475 13.64 0.86 -7.31
CA GLY A 475 12.58 0.78 -6.30
C GLY A 475 11.36 0.01 -6.79
N LYS A 476 10.85 0.34 -7.99
CA LYS A 476 9.73 -0.40 -8.62
C LYS A 476 10.08 -1.86 -8.88
N LYS A 477 11.25 -2.15 -9.46
CA LYS A 477 11.68 -3.52 -9.79
C LYS A 477 11.84 -4.40 -8.56
N ILE A 478 12.25 -3.80 -7.43
CA ILE A 478 12.33 -4.49 -6.14
C ILE A 478 11.00 -4.54 -5.37
N LYS A 479 9.89 -4.18 -6.04
CA LYS A 479 8.52 -4.17 -5.50
C LYS A 479 8.37 -3.29 -4.26
N LYS A 480 9.12 -2.18 -4.22
CA LYS A 480 8.91 -1.07 -3.28
C LYS A 480 8.07 0.01 -3.94
N THR A 481 7.47 0.86 -3.11
CA THR A 481 6.87 2.12 -3.51
C THR A 481 7.89 3.23 -3.23
N PRO A 482 8.62 3.72 -4.25
CA PRO A 482 9.58 4.78 -4.03
C PRO A 482 8.90 6.15 -3.96
N ILE A 483 9.31 6.99 -3.03
CA ILE A 483 8.99 8.43 -3.00
C ILE A 483 10.29 9.23 -3.06
N VAL A 484 10.27 10.40 -3.71
CA VAL A 484 11.45 11.28 -3.77
C VAL A 484 11.25 12.44 -2.83
N VAL A 485 12.23 12.67 -1.96
CA VAL A 485 12.18 13.69 -0.91
C VAL A 485 13.48 14.49 -0.88
N GLY A 486 13.39 15.72 -0.41
CA GLY A 486 14.53 16.59 -0.16
C GLY A 486 15.36 16.11 1.03
N ASN A 487 16.61 16.53 1.06
CA ASN A 487 17.54 16.26 2.15
C ASN A 487 17.21 17.15 3.37
N CYS A 488 16.91 16.53 4.51
CA CYS A 488 16.79 17.18 5.82
C CYS A 488 16.87 16.14 6.94
N THR A 489 17.08 16.56 8.20
CA THR A 489 17.04 15.67 9.36
C THR A 489 15.70 14.92 9.43
N GLY A 490 15.75 13.59 9.36
CA GLY A 490 14.57 12.71 9.40
C GLY A 490 13.78 12.61 8.08
N PHE A 491 14.24 13.27 7.01
CA PHE A 491 13.62 13.28 5.68
C PHE A 491 12.12 13.60 5.71
N ALA A 492 11.26 12.80 5.08
CA ALA A 492 9.82 13.01 5.13
C ALA A 492 9.16 12.22 6.26
N VAL A 493 9.34 10.89 6.32
CA VAL A 493 8.64 10.04 7.28
C VAL A 493 9.08 10.33 8.71
N ASN A 494 10.37 10.15 9.04
CA ASN A 494 10.80 10.24 10.43
C ASN A 494 10.59 11.66 10.98
N ARG A 495 10.83 12.68 10.15
CA ARG A 495 10.59 14.08 10.50
C ARG A 495 9.11 14.36 10.75
N MET A 496 8.22 13.94 9.85
CA MET A 496 6.79 14.14 10.04
C MET A 496 6.27 13.39 11.26
N PHE A 497 6.89 12.26 11.62
CA PHE A 497 6.39 11.36 12.65
C PHE A 497 6.97 11.55 14.05
N PHE A 498 8.11 12.23 14.23
CA PHE A 498 8.65 12.42 15.59
C PHE A 498 7.68 13.09 16.57
N PRO A 499 6.77 14.02 16.17
CA PRO A 499 5.79 14.59 17.09
C PRO A 499 4.82 13.55 17.67
N TYR A 500 4.65 12.39 17.03
CA TYR A 500 3.75 11.32 17.48
C TYR A 500 4.09 10.83 18.89
N THR A 501 5.34 10.49 19.14
CA THR A 501 5.81 10.07 20.47
C THR A 501 5.89 11.24 21.44
N GLN A 502 6.25 12.44 20.95
CA GLN A 502 6.39 13.62 21.81
C GLN A 502 5.05 14.13 22.36
N ALA A 503 4.00 14.13 21.54
CA ALA A 503 2.65 14.45 21.98
C ALA A 503 2.15 13.43 23.01
N ALA A 504 2.41 12.14 22.80
CA ALA A 504 2.05 11.09 23.76
C ALA A 504 2.78 11.26 25.11
N LEU A 505 4.07 11.57 25.09
CA LEU A 505 4.85 11.85 26.30
C LEU A 505 4.31 13.07 27.05
N LEU A 506 3.93 14.14 26.33
CA LEU A 506 3.30 15.32 26.90
C LEU A 506 2.00 14.95 27.63
N LEU A 507 1.12 14.17 26.99
CA LEU A 507 -0.13 13.73 27.60
C LEU A 507 0.11 12.93 28.89
N VAL A 508 1.14 12.07 28.92
CA VAL A 508 1.53 11.32 30.13
C VAL A 508 2.05 12.24 31.22
N ASP A 509 2.94 13.18 30.90
CA ASP A 509 3.42 14.17 31.86
C ASP A 509 2.24 15.02 32.41
N HIS A 510 1.17 15.22 31.64
CA HIS A 510 -0.05 15.91 32.07
C HIS A 510 -1.16 15.04 32.67
N GLY A 511 -0.88 13.79 33.06
CA GLY A 511 -1.83 13.00 33.85
C GLY A 511 -2.30 11.70 33.20
N MET A 512 -2.17 11.56 31.89
CA MET A 512 -2.79 10.45 31.16
C MET A 512 -2.02 9.13 31.31
N ASP A 513 -2.78 8.04 31.23
CA ASP A 513 -2.21 6.68 31.26
C ASP A 513 -1.63 6.28 29.88
N VAL A 514 -0.48 5.60 29.94
CA VAL A 514 0.27 5.10 28.78
C VAL A 514 -0.60 4.17 27.91
N ASP A 515 -1.31 3.23 28.52
CA ASP A 515 -2.15 2.25 27.83
C ASP A 515 -3.41 2.88 27.22
N LYS A 516 -3.98 3.91 27.86
CA LYS A 516 -5.11 4.67 27.30
C LYS A 516 -4.71 5.37 26.00
N ILE A 517 -3.53 5.98 25.93
CA ILE A 517 -3.03 6.66 24.72
C ILE A 517 -2.73 5.65 23.60
N ASP A 518 -2.05 4.55 23.92
CA ASP A 518 -1.79 3.48 22.95
C ASP A 518 -3.09 2.90 22.38
N GLN A 519 -4.08 2.64 23.25
CA GLN A 519 -5.40 2.14 22.86
C GLN A 519 -6.16 3.13 21.97
N ALA A 520 -6.14 4.42 22.29
CA ALA A 520 -6.75 5.46 21.47
C ALA A 520 -6.15 5.50 20.05
N CYS A 521 -4.82 5.37 19.93
CA CYS A 521 -4.15 5.31 18.63
C CYS A 521 -4.49 4.03 17.84
N ILE A 522 -4.62 2.88 18.53
CA ILE A 522 -5.02 1.61 17.90
C ILE A 522 -6.46 1.67 17.40
N GLU A 523 -7.39 2.19 18.21
CA GLU A 523 -8.78 2.40 17.81
C GLU A 523 -8.91 3.37 16.65
N PHE A 524 -8.09 4.43 16.64
CA PHE A 524 -7.99 5.34 15.50
C PHE A 524 -7.63 4.62 14.19
N GLY A 525 -6.78 3.59 14.28
CA GLY A 525 -6.40 2.71 13.17
C GLY A 525 -4.93 2.32 13.09
N MET A 526 -4.09 2.77 14.03
CA MET A 526 -2.68 2.43 14.01
C MET A 526 -2.44 0.96 14.36
N PRO A 527 -1.45 0.30 13.75
CA PRO A 527 -1.10 -1.08 14.11
C PRO A 527 -0.47 -1.21 15.51
N ILE A 528 0.10 -0.11 16.03
CA ILE A 528 0.84 -0.05 17.28
C ILE A 528 0.75 1.38 17.84
N GLY A 529 0.57 1.53 19.15
CA GLY A 529 0.57 2.83 19.82
C GLY A 529 1.98 3.42 20.01
N PRO A 530 2.11 4.71 20.37
CA PRO A 530 3.40 5.40 20.50
C PRO A 530 4.36 4.76 21.51
N PHE A 531 3.86 4.26 22.64
CA PHE A 531 4.71 3.69 23.68
C PHE A 531 5.16 2.28 23.33
N ARG A 532 4.24 1.43 22.85
CA ARG A 532 4.59 0.10 22.36
C ARG A 532 5.54 0.15 21.17
N MET A 533 5.41 1.17 20.31
CA MET A 533 6.35 1.44 19.22
C MET A 533 7.73 1.81 19.75
N THR A 534 7.81 2.69 20.74
CA THR A 534 9.10 3.10 21.34
C THR A 534 9.82 1.89 21.96
N ASP A 535 9.07 1.00 22.63
CA ASP A 535 9.63 -0.26 23.13
C ASP A 535 10.13 -1.19 22.02
N LEU A 536 9.48 -1.21 20.86
CA LEU A 536 9.87 -2.03 19.72
C LEU A 536 11.13 -1.49 19.04
N VAL A 537 11.23 -0.17 18.91
CA VAL A 537 12.36 0.54 18.29
C VAL A 537 13.59 0.47 19.20
N GLY A 538 13.41 0.66 20.51
CA GLY A 538 14.48 0.73 21.50
C GLY A 538 14.75 2.15 21.97
N PHE A 539 15.02 2.30 23.27
CA PHE A 539 15.17 3.62 23.90
C PHE A 539 16.47 4.32 23.51
N ASP A 540 17.53 3.56 23.21
CA ASP A 540 18.80 4.07 22.70
C ASP A 540 18.62 4.81 21.37
N VAL A 541 17.88 4.20 20.44
CA VAL A 541 17.53 4.81 19.16
C VAL A 541 16.61 6.01 19.36
N ALA A 542 15.61 5.90 20.25
CA ALA A 542 14.69 6.99 20.55
C ALA A 542 15.40 8.23 21.10
N LEU A 543 16.32 8.05 22.06
CA LEU A 543 17.12 9.13 22.65
C LEU A 543 18.08 9.74 21.62
N ALA A 544 18.81 8.92 20.87
CA ALA A 544 19.75 9.41 19.85
C ALA A 544 19.04 10.24 18.77
N THR A 545 17.90 9.76 18.28
CA THR A 545 17.08 10.45 17.29
C THR A 545 16.43 11.72 17.88
N GLY A 546 15.94 11.65 19.13
CA GLY A 546 15.37 12.78 19.84
C GLY A 546 16.36 13.94 20.01
N MET A 547 17.62 13.64 20.31
CA MET A 547 18.69 14.65 20.39
C MET A 547 18.95 15.35 19.06
N GLN A 548 18.91 14.61 17.95
CA GLN A 548 19.07 15.20 16.61
C GLN A 548 17.90 16.13 16.26
N TYR A 549 16.67 15.77 16.59
CA TYR A 549 15.53 16.67 16.41
C TYR A 549 15.59 17.87 17.33
N LEU A 550 16.06 17.70 18.56
CA LEU A 550 16.23 18.82 19.48
C LEU A 550 17.28 19.82 18.97
N GLU A 551 18.40 19.33 18.42
CA GLU A 551 19.45 20.17 17.85
C GLU A 551 18.95 20.93 16.62
N ASN A 552 18.20 20.27 15.74
CA ASN A 552 17.76 20.86 14.46
C ASN A 552 16.45 21.65 14.57
N PHE A 553 15.57 21.30 15.51
CA PHE A 553 14.21 21.83 15.66
C PHE A 553 13.83 22.11 17.12
N PRO A 554 14.61 22.91 17.88
CA PRO A 554 14.45 23.05 19.33
C PRO A 554 13.06 23.52 19.78
N GLU A 555 12.42 24.38 19.00
CA GLU A 555 11.07 24.91 19.29
C GLU A 555 9.94 23.93 18.95
N ARG A 556 10.25 22.78 18.32
CA ARG A 556 9.27 21.80 17.82
C ARG A 556 9.27 20.49 18.60
N VAL A 557 10.11 20.39 19.63
CA VAL A 557 10.34 19.16 20.39
C VAL A 557 9.88 19.35 21.83
N TYR A 558 8.93 18.53 22.27
CA TYR A 558 8.63 18.38 23.69
C TYR A 558 9.73 17.57 24.37
N LYS A 559 10.10 17.91 25.60
CA LYS A 559 11.16 17.23 26.36
C LYS A 559 10.55 16.57 27.59
N SER A 560 10.46 15.25 27.57
CA SER A 560 10.07 14.45 28.73
C SER A 560 11.28 13.77 29.36
N MET A 561 11.30 13.66 30.68
CA MET A 561 12.33 12.93 31.43
C MET A 561 12.02 11.44 31.57
N LEU A 562 10.86 10.99 31.10
CA LEU A 562 10.38 9.62 31.27
C LEU A 562 11.32 8.57 30.64
N ILE A 563 11.65 8.72 29.35
CA ILE A 563 12.56 7.78 28.67
C ILE A 563 13.98 7.79 29.28
N PRO A 564 14.60 8.97 29.55
CA PRO A 564 15.87 9.04 30.26
C PRO A 564 15.87 8.28 31.60
N LEU A 565 14.90 8.56 32.48
CA LEU A 565 14.80 7.93 33.81
C LEU A 565 14.67 6.41 33.72
N MET A 566 13.83 5.92 32.81
CA MET A 566 13.65 4.48 32.60
C MET A 566 14.91 3.81 32.03
N THR A 567 15.68 4.54 31.22
CA THR A 567 16.94 4.04 30.65
C THR A 567 18.01 3.85 31.72
N GLU A 568 18.06 4.72 32.74
CA GLU A 568 18.97 4.58 33.89
C GLU A 568 18.75 3.25 34.63
N ASP A 569 17.50 2.80 34.71
CA ASP A 569 17.10 1.51 35.28
C ASP A 569 17.15 0.34 34.30
N LYS A 570 17.82 0.52 33.15
CA LYS A 570 18.01 -0.50 32.10
C LYS A 570 16.70 -1.01 31.50
N ARG A 571 15.64 -0.20 31.52
CA ARG A 571 14.39 -0.46 30.80
C ARG A 571 14.54 0.13 29.41
N THR A 572 14.91 -0.70 28.44
CA THR A 572 15.24 -0.29 27.05
C THR A 572 14.24 -0.78 26.00
N GLY A 573 13.10 -1.33 26.43
CA GLY A 573 12.03 -1.82 25.55
C GLY A 573 11.96 -3.35 25.45
N GLU A 574 11.52 -3.85 24.29
CA GLU A 574 11.31 -5.27 24.01
C GLU A 574 12.63 -6.06 24.11
N ALA A 575 13.76 -5.46 23.71
CA ALA A 575 15.07 -6.10 23.75
C ALA A 575 15.51 -6.47 25.18
N SER A 576 15.19 -5.63 26.18
CA SER A 576 15.41 -5.89 27.61
C SER A 576 14.23 -6.60 28.30
N GLN A 577 13.19 -6.96 27.54
CA GLN A 577 11.92 -7.50 28.06
C GLN A 577 11.16 -6.56 29.02
N LYS A 578 11.60 -5.29 29.12
CA LYS A 578 11.05 -4.26 29.99
C LYS A 578 11.28 -2.88 29.36
N GLY A 579 10.21 -2.12 29.17
CA GLY A 579 10.18 -0.74 28.68
C GLY A 579 9.00 0.00 29.29
N PHE A 580 8.14 0.62 28.48
CA PHE A 580 6.80 1.06 28.90
C PHE A 580 5.90 -0.11 29.28
N TYR A 581 6.13 -1.27 28.67
CA TYR A 581 5.44 -2.52 29.00
C TYR A 581 6.41 -3.57 29.55
N LYS A 582 5.84 -4.58 30.21
CA LYS A 582 6.51 -5.85 30.52
C LYS A 582 6.28 -6.83 29.37
N TYR A 583 7.28 -7.66 29.10
CA TYR A 583 7.22 -8.66 28.02
C TYR A 583 7.38 -10.06 28.58
N GLU A 584 6.30 -10.85 28.54
CA GLU A 584 6.27 -12.23 29.00
C GLU A 584 6.16 -13.19 27.81
N GLY A 585 7.24 -13.91 27.49
CA GLY A 585 7.28 -14.77 26.31
C GLY A 585 7.13 -13.98 25.01
N LYS A 586 7.03 -14.69 23.87
CA LYS A 586 7.11 -14.16 22.49
C LYS A 586 6.28 -12.86 22.25
N ARG A 587 6.88 -11.69 22.50
CA ARG A 587 6.42 -10.34 22.11
C ARG A 587 5.10 -9.83 22.72
N LYS A 588 4.54 -10.51 23.73
CA LYS A 588 3.28 -10.09 24.35
C LYS A 588 3.55 -8.98 25.38
N ALA A 589 3.03 -7.79 25.13
CA ALA A 589 3.10 -6.66 26.04
C ALA A 589 2.02 -6.78 27.13
N SER A 590 2.38 -6.51 28.38
CA SER A 590 1.48 -6.35 29.52
C SER A 590 1.73 -5.02 30.22
N PRO A 591 0.67 -4.34 30.73
CA PRO A 591 0.84 -3.12 31.52
C PRO A 591 1.77 -3.34 32.71
N ASP A 592 2.59 -2.34 33.02
CA ASP A 592 3.51 -2.38 34.16
C ASP A 592 3.17 -1.27 35.18
N PRO A 593 2.70 -1.63 36.40
CA PRO A 593 2.42 -0.66 37.46
C PRO A 593 3.63 0.17 37.90
N GLU A 594 4.86 -0.29 37.65
CA GLU A 594 6.08 0.48 37.95
C GLU A 594 6.21 1.74 37.10
N ILE A 595 5.48 1.86 35.99
CA ILE A 595 5.54 3.06 35.13
C ILE A 595 5.07 4.30 35.87
N THR A 596 4.08 4.17 36.77
CA THR A 596 3.54 5.30 37.53
C THR A 596 4.62 6.04 38.32
N SER A 597 5.58 5.34 38.93
CA SER A 597 6.66 6.00 39.69
C SER A 597 7.61 6.79 38.79
N TYR A 598 7.89 6.31 37.57
CA TYR A 598 8.72 7.06 36.62
C TYR A 598 7.99 8.29 36.09
N VAL A 599 6.67 8.19 35.89
CA VAL A 599 5.83 9.32 35.47
C VAL A 599 5.78 10.40 36.56
N GLU A 600 5.59 10.02 37.82
CA GLU A 600 5.63 10.95 38.96
C GLU A 600 6.99 11.66 39.08
N GLU A 601 8.09 10.91 38.90
CA GLU A 601 9.43 11.48 38.91
C GLU A 601 9.67 12.42 37.72
N SER A 602 9.26 12.03 36.51
CA SER A 602 9.34 12.86 35.30
C SER A 602 8.64 14.19 35.51
N ARG A 603 7.40 14.17 36.03
CA ARG A 603 6.61 15.37 36.39
C ARG A 603 7.31 16.26 37.41
N ARG A 604 7.89 15.66 38.45
CA ARG A 604 8.63 16.39 39.48
C ARG A 604 9.82 17.15 38.89
N ILE A 605 10.55 16.55 37.96
CA ILE A 605 11.71 17.18 37.31
C ILE A 605 11.27 18.25 36.30
N SER A 606 10.23 17.98 35.51
CA SER A 606 9.76 18.87 34.44
C SER A 606 8.89 20.03 34.95
N GLY A 607 8.36 19.93 36.18
CA GLY A 607 7.39 20.88 36.71
C GLY A 607 5.99 20.74 36.10
N ALA A 608 5.72 19.67 35.36
CA ALA A 608 4.42 19.41 34.77
C ALA A 608 3.40 19.00 35.85
N THR A 609 2.19 19.54 35.76
CA THR A 609 1.08 19.20 36.65
C THR A 609 -0.01 18.44 35.90
N PRO A 610 -0.65 17.43 36.52
CA PRO A 610 -1.81 16.77 35.93
C PRO A 610 -2.92 17.76 35.59
N ASP A 611 -3.50 17.61 34.40
CA ASP A 611 -4.62 18.42 33.92
C ASP A 611 -5.93 17.64 34.04
N PRO A 612 -6.85 18.03 34.95
CA PRO A 612 -8.12 17.35 35.13
C PRO A 612 -9.03 17.35 33.90
N GLU A 613 -8.92 18.33 32.99
CA GLU A 613 -9.75 18.39 31.79
C GLU A 613 -9.24 17.40 30.73
N LEU A 614 -7.91 17.23 30.58
CA LEU A 614 -7.34 16.20 29.70
C LEU A 614 -7.75 14.78 30.09
N LEU A 615 -7.99 14.51 31.38
CA LEU A 615 -8.41 13.18 31.83
C LEU A 615 -9.83 12.83 31.39
N LYS A 616 -10.66 13.83 31.07
CA LYS A 616 -12.08 13.67 30.68
C LYS A 616 -12.28 13.47 29.18
N ILE A 617 -11.27 13.73 28.35
CA ILE A 617 -11.41 13.63 26.90
C ILE A 617 -11.49 12.15 26.45
N ASP A 618 -12.18 11.93 25.33
CA ASP A 618 -12.38 10.60 24.74
C ASP A 618 -11.20 10.17 23.85
N ASN A 619 -11.21 8.91 23.42
CA ASN A 619 -10.13 8.35 22.58
C ASN A 619 -9.97 9.06 21.24
N SER A 620 -11.04 9.67 20.70
CA SER A 620 -10.95 10.43 19.46
C SER A 620 -10.17 11.73 19.67
N ALA A 621 -10.47 12.46 20.75
CA ALA A 621 -9.75 13.68 21.13
C ALA A 621 -8.27 13.39 21.47
N ILE A 622 -7.99 12.28 22.14
CA ILE A 622 -6.61 11.81 22.40
C ILE A 622 -5.86 11.61 21.08
N ALA A 623 -6.47 10.90 20.13
CA ALA A 623 -5.86 10.68 18.82
C ALA A 623 -5.60 12.00 18.09
N GLU A 624 -6.51 12.98 18.16
CA GLU A 624 -6.30 14.30 17.57
C GLU A 624 -5.14 15.08 18.21
N MET A 625 -5.05 15.11 19.54
CA MET A 625 -3.92 15.73 20.24
C MET A 625 -2.58 15.08 19.86
N VAL A 626 -2.57 13.78 19.57
CA VAL A 626 -1.38 13.06 19.11
C VAL A 626 -1.06 13.35 17.63
N PHE A 627 -2.05 13.39 16.74
CA PHE A 627 -1.81 13.49 15.30
C PHE A 627 -1.82 14.91 14.72
N PHE A 628 -2.41 15.90 15.38
CA PHE A 628 -2.38 17.27 14.87
C PHE A 628 -0.96 17.87 14.83
N PRO A 629 -0.08 17.61 15.82
CA PRO A 629 1.34 17.96 15.69
C PRO A 629 2.02 17.26 14.51
N VAL A 630 1.66 16.01 14.22
CA VAL A 630 2.15 15.26 13.04
C VAL A 630 1.69 15.94 11.74
N ILE A 631 0.41 16.34 11.65
CA ILE A 631 -0.12 17.13 10.52
C ILE A 631 0.63 18.47 10.39
N ASN A 632 0.89 19.13 11.51
CA ASN A 632 1.58 20.41 11.53
C ASN A 632 3.01 20.26 10.96
N GLU A 633 3.74 19.21 11.36
CA GLU A 633 5.07 18.93 10.80
C GLU A 633 4.99 18.46 9.33
N ALA A 634 3.95 17.72 8.94
CA ALA A 634 3.68 17.39 7.54
C ALA A 634 3.53 18.66 6.67
N CYS A 635 2.82 19.66 7.18
CA CYS A 635 2.67 20.95 6.53
C CYS A 635 4.00 21.70 6.41
N ARG A 636 4.93 21.54 7.36
CA ARG A 636 6.30 22.07 7.23
C ARG A 636 7.11 21.34 6.18
N VAL A 637 7.07 20.01 6.17
CA VAL A 637 7.74 19.18 5.14
C VAL A 637 7.27 19.56 3.73
N LEU A 638 5.98 19.85 3.57
CA LEU A 638 5.42 20.32 2.30
C LEU A 638 5.80 21.79 2.01
N GLY A 639 5.61 22.70 2.98
CA GLY A 639 5.87 24.13 2.82
C GLY A 639 7.34 24.49 2.60
N GLU A 640 8.26 23.71 3.17
CA GLU A 640 9.71 23.84 2.98
C GLU A 640 10.20 23.17 1.67
N GLY A 641 9.32 22.52 0.91
CA GLY A 641 9.64 21.87 -0.35
C GLY A 641 10.43 20.56 -0.22
N ILE A 642 10.45 19.94 0.97
CA ILE A 642 11.05 18.62 1.18
C ILE A 642 10.24 17.54 0.48
N ALA A 643 8.91 17.61 0.52
CA ALA A 643 8.04 16.79 -0.32
C ALA A 643 7.48 17.61 -1.48
N PHE A 644 7.47 17.03 -2.68
CA PHE A 644 6.98 17.72 -3.90
C PHE A 644 5.45 17.85 -3.94
N LYS A 645 4.75 16.97 -3.25
CA LYS A 645 3.28 16.92 -3.24
C LYS A 645 2.76 16.23 -1.98
N ALA A 646 1.59 16.65 -1.54
CA ALA A 646 0.93 16.09 -0.36
C ALA A 646 0.63 14.59 -0.50
N SER A 647 0.32 14.11 -1.71
CA SER A 647 0.07 12.68 -1.94
C SER A 647 1.29 11.79 -1.72
N ASP A 648 2.53 12.31 -1.85
CA ASP A 648 3.70 11.53 -1.45
C ASP A 648 3.76 11.39 0.07
N LEU A 649 3.38 12.41 0.83
CA LEU A 649 3.30 12.36 2.30
C LEU A 649 2.21 11.41 2.79
N ASP A 650 1.07 11.35 2.10
CA ASP A 650 0.03 10.36 2.39
C ASP A 650 0.58 8.94 2.26
N ILE A 651 1.25 8.63 1.14
CA ILE A 651 1.84 7.31 0.91
C ILE A 651 3.00 7.04 1.89
N ALA A 652 3.80 8.06 2.20
CA ALA A 652 4.84 8.00 3.21
C ALA A 652 4.26 7.62 4.59
N SER A 653 3.16 8.26 5.00
CA SER A 653 2.49 7.97 6.26
C SER A 653 1.92 6.54 6.31
N ILE A 654 1.30 6.07 5.23
CA ILE A 654 0.67 4.75 5.19
C ILE A 654 1.74 3.65 5.21
N PHE A 655 2.76 3.76 4.37
CA PHE A 655 3.76 2.71 4.18
C PHE A 655 4.99 2.82 5.08
N GLY A 656 5.26 4.01 5.64
CA GLY A 656 6.35 4.27 6.57
C GLY A 656 5.90 4.21 8.03
N MET A 657 4.79 4.87 8.37
CA MET A 657 4.30 4.99 9.76
C MET A 657 3.22 3.95 10.10
N GLY A 658 2.58 3.34 9.09
CA GLY A 658 1.43 2.47 9.28
C GLY A 658 0.11 3.22 9.45
N PHE A 659 0.02 4.47 8.97
CA PHE A 659 -1.22 5.26 9.01
C PHE A 659 -2.36 4.51 8.30
N PRO A 660 -3.60 4.50 8.85
CA PRO A 660 -4.69 3.70 8.30
C PRO A 660 -5.08 4.14 6.88
N PRO A 661 -4.97 3.26 5.86
CA PRO A 661 -5.23 3.62 4.47
C PRO A 661 -6.70 3.99 4.19
N TYR A 662 -7.64 3.49 5.01
CA TYR A 662 -9.06 3.87 4.92
C TYR A 662 -9.35 5.31 5.37
N ARG A 663 -8.33 6.03 5.86
CA ARG A 663 -8.35 7.49 6.09
C ARG A 663 -7.57 8.28 5.03
N GLY A 664 -7.02 7.61 4.00
CA GLY A 664 -6.40 8.24 2.83
C GLY A 664 -4.92 8.58 2.99
N GLY A 665 -4.45 8.80 4.21
CA GLY A 665 -3.13 9.31 4.53
C GLY A 665 -3.23 10.56 5.39
N ILE A 666 -2.11 11.00 5.96
CA ILE A 666 -2.10 12.08 6.97
C ILE A 666 -2.62 13.41 6.42
N MET A 667 -2.27 13.79 5.18
CA MET A 667 -2.70 15.05 4.56
C MET A 667 -4.14 14.95 4.07
N HIS A 668 -4.52 13.81 3.48
CA HIS A 668 -5.90 13.56 3.08
C HIS A 668 -6.87 13.58 4.27
N TRP A 669 -6.49 12.95 5.37
CA TRP A 669 -7.28 12.96 6.60
C TRP A 669 -7.37 14.38 7.19
N ALA A 670 -6.26 15.13 7.19
CA ALA A 670 -6.27 16.52 7.66
C ALA A 670 -7.21 17.41 6.84
N ASP A 671 -7.29 17.22 5.51
CA ASP A 671 -8.24 17.94 4.66
C ASP A 671 -9.70 17.56 4.95
N SER A 672 -9.96 16.31 5.34
CA SER A 672 -11.30 15.88 5.76
C SER A 672 -11.77 16.55 7.06
N ILE A 673 -10.82 16.96 7.92
CA ILE A 673 -11.08 17.73 9.15
C ILE A 673 -11.21 19.22 8.85
N GLY A 674 -10.33 19.74 7.99
CA GLY A 674 -10.26 21.13 7.58
C GLY A 674 -9.19 21.94 8.31
N ALA A 675 -8.42 22.71 7.53
CA ALA A 675 -7.29 23.52 7.99
C ALA A 675 -7.64 24.46 9.17
N ARG A 676 -8.83 25.09 9.14
CA ARG A 676 -9.27 26.02 10.19
C ARG A 676 -9.39 25.34 11.55
N ARG A 677 -10.05 24.18 11.62
CA ARG A 677 -10.25 23.46 12.88
C ARG A 677 -8.91 23.02 13.48
N ILE A 678 -8.03 22.46 12.64
CA ILE A 678 -6.70 22.01 13.08
C ILE A 678 -5.89 23.20 13.60
N CYS A 679 -5.89 24.32 12.87
CA CYS A 679 -5.20 25.53 13.30
C CYS A 679 -5.73 26.07 14.63
N THR A 680 -7.05 26.16 14.80
CA THR A 680 -7.67 26.62 16.05
C THR A 680 -7.26 25.75 17.23
N MET A 681 -7.36 24.43 17.09
CA MET A 681 -7.03 23.50 18.19
C MET A 681 -5.55 23.56 18.56
N LEU A 682 -4.67 23.62 17.56
CA LEU A 682 -3.23 23.78 17.80
C LEU A 682 -2.89 25.12 18.47
N SER A 683 -3.57 26.22 18.12
CA SER A 683 -3.40 27.50 18.80
C SER A 683 -3.89 27.49 20.24
N GLU A 684 -5.00 26.80 20.53
CA GLU A 684 -5.50 26.63 21.90
C GLU A 684 -4.51 25.83 22.75
N TRP A 685 -4.03 24.70 22.24
CA TRP A 685 -3.01 23.90 22.93
C TRP A 685 -1.65 24.58 23.01
N GLU A 686 -1.31 25.50 22.09
CA GLU A 686 -0.11 26.34 22.23
C GLU A 686 -0.20 27.25 23.46
N MET A 687 -1.38 27.83 23.71
CA MET A 687 -1.60 28.68 24.89
C MET A 687 -1.55 27.89 26.20
N GLU A 688 -2.03 26.64 26.19
CA GLU A 688 -2.13 25.80 27.39
C GLU A 688 -0.83 25.02 27.70
N TYR A 689 -0.23 24.41 26.68
CA TYR A 689 0.88 23.46 26.82
C TYR A 689 2.19 23.92 26.15
N GLY A 690 2.18 25.08 25.50
CA GLY A 690 3.38 25.75 24.98
C GLY A 690 3.73 25.46 23.51
N GLN A 691 4.92 25.89 23.11
CA GLN A 691 5.31 26.05 21.70
C GLN A 691 5.29 24.76 20.86
N PHE A 692 5.29 23.58 21.48
CA PHE A 692 5.20 22.31 20.75
C PHE A 692 3.98 22.25 19.81
N PHE A 693 2.86 22.85 20.22
CA PHE A 693 1.62 22.87 19.43
C PHE A 693 1.54 24.04 18.44
N LYS A 694 2.53 24.95 18.39
CA LYS A 694 2.48 26.16 17.57
C LYS A 694 2.20 25.86 16.09
N PRO A 695 1.10 26.37 15.51
CA PRO A 695 0.79 26.20 14.09
C PRO A 695 1.90 26.68 13.16
N CYS A 696 2.19 25.93 12.10
CA CYS A 696 3.14 26.34 11.06
C CYS A 696 2.57 27.43 10.15
N SER A 697 3.45 28.16 9.47
CA SER A 697 3.06 29.18 8.49
C SER A 697 2.18 28.60 7.38
N HIS A 698 2.55 27.44 6.82
CA HIS A 698 1.74 26.77 5.79
C HIS A 698 0.31 26.49 6.29
N LEU A 699 0.14 25.98 7.52
CA LEU A 699 -1.17 25.72 8.10
C LEU A 699 -1.96 27.02 8.32
N LEU A 700 -1.32 28.05 8.88
CA LEU A 700 -1.93 29.36 9.11
C LEU A 700 -2.44 29.99 7.81
N GLU A 701 -1.62 29.97 6.76
CA GLU A 701 -1.97 30.50 5.43
C GLU A 701 -3.19 29.78 4.85
N ARG A 702 -3.20 28.45 4.85
CA ARG A 702 -4.32 27.66 4.32
C ARG A 702 -5.60 27.81 5.14
N ALA A 703 -5.47 27.90 6.46
CA ALA A 703 -6.60 28.16 7.35
C ALA A 703 -7.23 29.53 7.07
N ALA A 704 -6.41 30.58 6.88
CA ALA A 704 -6.87 31.92 6.55
C ALA A 704 -7.56 31.98 5.18
N GLU A 705 -7.02 31.31 4.17
CA GLU A 705 -7.58 31.28 2.81
C GLU A 705 -8.76 30.30 2.65
N GLY A 706 -9.00 29.43 3.64
CA GLY A 706 -10.02 28.38 3.54
C GLY A 706 -9.68 27.31 2.51
N LEU A 707 -8.39 27.08 2.24
CA LEU A 707 -7.91 26.10 1.29
C LEU A 707 -7.59 24.75 1.98
N PRO A 708 -7.67 23.62 1.23
CA PRO A 708 -7.09 22.37 1.68
C PRO A 708 -5.58 22.49 1.94
N LEU A 709 -5.07 21.78 2.95
CA LEU A 709 -3.66 21.68 3.27
C LEU A 709 -2.86 21.01 2.15
N SER A 710 -3.50 20.09 1.41
CA SER A 710 -2.90 19.41 0.25
C SER A 710 -2.85 20.25 -1.02
N ALA A 711 -3.53 21.40 -1.06
CA ALA A 711 -3.63 22.21 -2.25
C ALA A 711 -2.24 22.70 -2.69
N SER A 712 -1.89 22.44 -3.96
CA SER A 712 -0.66 22.99 -4.55
C SER A 712 -0.64 24.51 -4.37
N ALA A 713 0.50 25.10 -4.05
CA ALA A 713 0.63 26.55 -3.97
C ALA A 713 0.28 27.16 -5.35
N THR A 714 -0.93 27.71 -5.47
CA THR A 714 -1.37 28.45 -6.64
C THR A 714 -0.57 29.75 -6.72
N LYS A 715 0.43 29.79 -7.61
CA LYS A 715 1.09 31.00 -8.13
C LYS A 715 1.48 32.07 -7.10
N THR A 716 2.66 31.89 -6.50
CA THR A 716 3.47 33.02 -5.97
C THR A 716 4.93 32.99 -6.44
N MET A 717 5.30 32.12 -7.39
CA MET A 717 6.64 32.17 -8.02
C MET A 717 6.77 33.20 -9.17
N ASN A 718 5.68 33.84 -9.61
CA ASN A 718 5.75 34.83 -10.71
C ASN A 718 6.11 36.26 -10.29
N ASN A 719 6.24 36.57 -8.99
CA ASN A 719 6.56 37.92 -8.53
C ASN A 719 7.97 38.10 -7.94
N GLN A 720 8.75 37.02 -7.72
CA GLN A 720 10.16 37.15 -7.31
C GLN A 720 11.15 37.08 -8.48
N ALA A 721 10.74 36.61 -9.67
CA ALA A 721 11.56 36.60 -10.88
C ALA A 721 11.50 37.90 -11.72
N LYS A 722 10.78 38.94 -11.26
CA LYS A 722 10.70 40.27 -11.91
C LYS A 722 11.36 41.40 -11.10
N GLY A 723 12.00 41.10 -9.98
CA GLY A 723 12.62 42.09 -9.08
C GLY A 723 14.14 42.07 -9.02
N LYS A 724 14.82 41.19 -9.78
CA LYS A 724 16.28 41.16 -9.93
C LYS A 724 16.65 40.74 -11.35
N LEU A 725 16.54 41.69 -12.27
CA LEU A 725 17.32 41.75 -13.51
C LEU A 725 18.20 42.98 -13.42
#